data_AF-A0A953W2V7-F1
#
_entry.id   AF-A0A953W2V7-F1
#
_cell.length_a   1.000
_cell.length_b   1.000
_cell.length_c   1.000
_cell.angle_alpha   90.00
_cell.angle_beta   90.00
_cell.angle_gamma   90.00
#
_symmetry.space_group_name_H-M   'P 1'
#
loop_
_entity.id
_entity.type
_entity.pdbx_description
1 polymer ?
#
loop_
_entity_poly.entity_id
_entity_poly.type
_entity_poly.pdbx_seq_one_letter_code
_entity_poly.pdbx_strand_id
1 'polypeptide(L)'
;DGPAALAMFDGRWAVAGLDRNGLRPLRYARTEDGLLAVGSETGMCPLDDRRIVERGRIGAGQMVAIDTQAGEIFHHDELVDELAKAHPYREWLDNVIDLDRKLEGPETILFSDRRELLQRQTAAGFSMEDLELLLQPMMEDGKEAIGSMGDDAPLAVLSEQNRPLSHYFRQNFSQVTNPPIDPLREGRVMTLTTRFKNLGNILAQDETQSRVYVLSSPILTNGMYTRMMREMRDDVARIDCTFPAPEPGEDSGATLRKALVRIQAEAEQAVSFYKRSHVVLTDRQQGPDRIGCPMILAVSAVHSHLVAKGLRTYCSLTVRASECLDPHYAAVLIGCGATTVNPYLALETIADRVARGLAGKLTVEEAAANYRAALEAGLLKIISKMGISVISSYRGGLNFEAIGLSRALVDEFFPGLTSRISGIGLSGLALEASDQHSKAHDETLTALPIGGQYRYRARGERHALEADSIHQLQHACDTGDYKTYRKYSEFIRERRLDQPIQLRDLLEVREEKLNPTPIAEVESVNDIRKRFLTPGMSMGALSPEAHGALNIAMNRIGARSVSGEGGEDPERYKPLPNGDDANSAVKQIASGRFGVTAEYLNQCREIEIKVAQGAKPGEGGQLPGFKVTELIARLRHATPGVMLISPPPHHDIYS
;
A
#
# COMPACT_ATOMS: atom_id res chain seq x y z
N ASP A 1 -18.13 -0.04 -1.92
CA ASP A 1 -17.13 0.81 -1.25
C ASP A 1 -17.07 2.17 -1.89
N GLY A 2 -16.46 3.12 -1.19
CA GLY A 2 -16.45 4.54 -1.55
C GLY A 2 -17.57 5.34 -0.85
N PRO A 3 -17.38 6.65 -0.62
CA PRO A 3 -18.43 7.51 -0.08
C PRO A 3 -19.65 7.54 -0.99
N ALA A 4 -20.81 7.16 -0.47
CA ALA A 4 -22.04 7.19 -1.25
C ALA A 4 -23.27 7.50 -0.38
N ALA A 5 -24.01 8.51 -0.80
CA ALA A 5 -25.40 8.70 -0.42
C ALA A 5 -26.26 8.48 -1.66
N LEU A 6 -27.15 7.49 -1.59
CA LEU A 6 -27.92 7.02 -2.72
C LEU A 6 -29.40 7.34 -2.50
N ALA A 7 -30.04 7.86 -3.54
CA ALA A 7 -31.49 7.90 -3.68
C ALA A 7 -31.84 7.08 -4.92
N MET A 8 -32.70 6.08 -4.75
CA MET A 8 -32.98 5.02 -5.72
C MET A 8 -34.49 4.86 -5.89
N PHE A 9 -34.93 4.55 -7.11
CA PHE A 9 -36.32 4.25 -7.41
C PHE A 9 -36.39 3.18 -8.49
N ASP A 10 -37.15 2.10 -8.26
CA ASP A 10 -37.29 0.97 -9.18
C ASP A 10 -38.64 0.94 -9.92
N GLY A 11 -39.53 1.91 -9.67
CA GLY A 11 -40.91 1.93 -10.15
C GLY A 11 -41.95 1.62 -9.07
N ARG A 12 -41.56 1.06 -7.93
CA ARG A 12 -42.41 0.82 -6.76
C ARG A 12 -41.76 1.31 -5.47
N TRP A 13 -40.50 0.96 -5.23
CA TRP A 13 -39.75 1.29 -4.04
C TRP A 13 -38.92 2.54 -4.26
N ALA A 14 -39.12 3.54 -3.42
CA ALA A 14 -38.22 4.68 -3.30
C ALA A 14 -37.32 4.48 -2.08
N VAL A 15 -36.02 4.35 -2.28
CA VAL A 15 -35.05 3.99 -1.22
C VAL A 15 -33.98 5.06 -1.13
N ALA A 16 -33.67 5.48 0.09
CA ALA A 16 -32.48 6.26 0.40
C ALA A 16 -31.56 5.44 1.30
N GLY A 17 -30.27 5.37 0.96
CA GLY A 17 -29.30 4.55 1.67
C GLY A 17 -27.89 5.13 1.66
N LEU A 18 -27.08 4.69 2.62
CA LEU A 18 -25.68 5.10 2.73
C LEU A 18 -24.73 3.94 2.46
N ASP A 19 -23.52 4.30 2.05
CA ASP A 19 -22.40 3.38 2.06
C ASP A 19 -22.14 2.82 3.47
N ARG A 20 -21.41 1.71 3.50
CA ARG A 20 -21.16 0.92 4.70
C ARG A 20 -20.44 1.64 5.85
N ASN A 21 -19.77 2.75 5.56
CA ASN A 21 -19.02 3.56 6.52
C ASN A 21 -19.75 4.88 6.84
N GLY A 22 -20.84 5.19 6.14
CA GLY A 22 -21.62 6.41 6.36
C GLY A 22 -20.82 7.68 6.05
N LEU A 23 -20.03 7.67 4.96
CA LEU A 23 -19.06 8.73 4.64
C LEU A 23 -19.71 9.98 4.02
N ARG A 24 -21.01 9.92 3.73
CA ARG A 24 -21.81 11.05 3.24
C ARG A 24 -22.94 11.36 4.21
N PRO A 25 -23.30 12.65 4.39
CA PRO A 25 -24.45 13.01 5.20
C PRO A 25 -25.74 12.68 4.45
N LEU A 26 -26.70 12.09 5.15
CA LEU A 26 -28.05 11.87 4.64
C LEU A 26 -29.06 11.99 5.78
N ARG A 27 -29.92 12.99 5.68
CA ARG A 27 -30.90 13.39 6.70
C ARG A 27 -32.30 13.23 6.15
N TYR A 28 -33.26 12.94 7.02
CA TYR A 28 -34.67 12.88 6.62
C TYR A 28 -35.59 13.55 7.64
N ALA A 29 -36.75 13.98 7.15
CA ALA A 29 -37.86 14.48 7.95
C ALA A 29 -39.17 13.88 7.42
N ARG A 30 -40.03 13.45 8.35
CA ARG A 30 -41.37 12.93 8.05
C ARG A 30 -42.43 13.90 8.55
N THR A 31 -43.41 14.19 7.72
CA THR A 31 -44.55 15.04 8.09
C THR A 31 -45.77 14.21 8.45
N GLU A 32 -46.71 14.82 9.20
CA GLU A 32 -47.97 14.19 9.59
C GLU A 32 -48.84 13.82 8.39
N ASP A 33 -48.75 14.57 7.28
CA ASP A 33 -49.46 14.31 6.03
C ASP A 33 -48.75 13.30 5.10
N GLY A 34 -47.77 12.55 5.63
CA GLY A 34 -47.20 11.38 4.95
C GLY A 34 -46.06 11.68 3.97
N LEU A 35 -45.47 12.87 3.99
CA LEU A 35 -44.29 13.19 3.18
C LEU A 35 -43.02 12.74 3.89
N LEU A 36 -42.13 12.04 3.18
CA LEU A 36 -40.76 11.78 3.61
C LEU A 36 -39.79 12.61 2.76
N ALA A 37 -39.22 13.66 3.34
CA ALA A 37 -38.18 14.46 2.70
C ALA A 37 -36.80 13.92 3.10
N VAL A 38 -35.97 13.59 2.12
CA VAL A 38 -34.60 13.11 2.34
C VAL A 38 -33.62 14.02 1.59
N GLY A 39 -32.52 14.40 2.22
CA GLY A 39 -31.51 15.27 1.60
C GLY A 39 -30.15 15.18 2.30
N SER A 40 -29.11 15.71 1.65
CA SER A 40 -27.75 15.74 2.20
C SER A 40 -27.63 16.65 3.42
N GLU A 41 -28.48 17.68 3.50
CA GLU A 41 -28.52 18.64 4.61
C GLU A 41 -29.94 18.81 5.17
N THR A 42 -30.03 19.20 6.43
CA THR A 42 -31.30 19.60 7.05
C THR A 42 -31.66 21.02 6.60
N GLY A 43 -32.84 21.21 6.02
CA GLY A 43 -33.33 22.52 5.57
C GLY A 43 -33.35 22.73 4.06
N MET A 44 -32.98 21.72 3.26
CA MET A 44 -33.06 21.79 1.80
C MET A 44 -34.51 21.83 1.27
N CYS A 45 -35.43 21.17 1.96
CA CYS A 45 -36.84 21.17 1.63
C CYS A 45 -37.59 22.06 2.63
N PRO A 46 -38.24 23.15 2.20
CA PRO A 46 -39.04 23.98 3.09
C PRO A 46 -40.27 23.17 3.55
N LEU A 47 -40.34 22.92 4.85
CA LEU A 47 -41.42 22.16 5.51
C LEU A 47 -42.13 23.02 6.56
N ASP A 48 -41.96 24.34 6.53
CA ASP A 48 -42.37 25.25 7.61
C ASP A 48 -43.90 25.28 7.82
N ASP A 49 -44.68 25.09 6.75
CA ASP A 49 -46.15 25.00 6.80
C ASP A 49 -46.66 23.60 7.17
N ARG A 50 -45.77 22.63 7.43
CA ARG A 50 -46.12 21.23 7.69
C ARG A 50 -45.72 20.81 9.10
N ARG A 51 -46.57 20.01 9.75
CA ARG A 51 -46.22 19.41 11.04
C ARG A 51 -45.25 18.26 10.83
N ILE A 52 -44.05 18.40 11.38
CA ILE A 52 -43.03 17.35 11.34
C ILE A 52 -43.25 16.40 12.51
N VAL A 53 -43.44 15.12 12.21
CA VAL A 53 -43.61 14.05 13.21
C VAL A 53 -42.28 13.38 13.56
N GLU A 54 -41.29 13.46 12.67
CA GLU A 54 -40.01 12.79 12.84
C GLU A 54 -38.88 13.51 12.10
N ARG A 55 -37.70 13.56 12.72
CA ARG A 55 -36.45 13.97 12.07
C ARG A 55 -35.38 12.97 12.42
N GLY A 56 -34.67 12.49 11.40
CA GLY A 56 -33.65 11.47 11.57
C GLY A 56 -32.46 11.64 10.64
N ARG A 57 -31.57 10.66 10.72
CA ARG A 57 -30.42 10.50 9.82
C ARG A 57 -30.30 9.04 9.44
N ILE A 58 -29.77 8.79 8.26
CA ILE A 58 -29.41 7.44 7.84
C ILE A 58 -27.96 7.20 8.31
N GLY A 59 -27.72 6.10 9.02
CA GLY A 59 -26.41 5.70 9.50
C GLY A 59 -25.63 4.85 8.48
N ALA A 60 -24.43 4.46 8.86
CA ALA A 60 -23.55 3.62 8.05
C ALA A 60 -24.23 2.29 7.64
N GLY A 61 -24.32 2.02 6.34
CA GLY A 61 -24.97 0.84 5.76
C GLY A 61 -26.49 0.76 5.94
N GLN A 62 -27.11 1.79 6.52
CA GLN A 62 -28.54 1.83 6.76
C GLN A 62 -29.30 2.38 5.56
N MET A 63 -30.61 2.17 5.57
CA MET A 63 -31.53 2.66 4.55
C MET A 63 -32.91 2.98 5.13
N VAL A 64 -33.65 3.80 4.40
CA VAL A 64 -35.08 4.06 4.59
C VAL A 64 -35.76 3.91 3.24
N ALA A 65 -36.96 3.34 3.22
CA ALA A 65 -37.66 3.08 1.97
C ALA A 65 -39.14 3.44 2.07
N ILE A 66 -39.77 3.67 0.92
CA ILE A 66 -41.22 3.83 0.77
C ILE A 66 -41.68 2.82 -0.27
N ASP A 67 -42.65 1.99 0.08
CA ASP A 67 -43.44 1.26 -0.91
C ASP A 67 -44.54 2.18 -1.42
N THR A 68 -44.36 2.71 -2.63
CA THR A 68 -45.32 3.68 -3.21
C THR A 68 -46.67 3.08 -3.56
N GLN A 69 -46.78 1.74 -3.65
CA GLN A 69 -48.05 1.08 -3.90
C GLN A 69 -48.84 0.84 -2.60
N ALA A 70 -48.14 0.42 -1.53
CA ALA A 70 -48.76 0.24 -0.21
C ALA A 70 -48.95 1.58 0.53
N GLY A 71 -48.16 2.61 0.19
CA GLY A 71 -48.13 3.89 0.91
C GLY A 71 -47.44 3.80 2.26
N GLU A 72 -46.60 2.79 2.47
CA GLU A 72 -45.94 2.51 3.74
C GLU A 72 -44.46 2.91 3.71
N ILE A 73 -43.97 3.39 4.85
CA ILE A 73 -42.57 3.78 5.06
C ILE A 73 -41.92 2.69 5.91
N PHE A 74 -40.74 2.25 5.48
CA PHE A 74 -39.95 1.23 6.14
C PHE A 74 -38.64 1.83 6.64
N HIS A 75 -38.36 1.64 7.93
CA HIS A 75 -37.05 1.89 8.49
C HIS A 75 -36.11 0.70 8.25
N HIS A 76 -34.83 0.90 8.55
CA HIS A 76 -33.78 -0.07 8.24
C HIS A 76 -34.08 -1.49 8.71
N ASP A 77 -34.42 -1.66 10.00
CA ASP A 77 -34.61 -2.99 10.59
C ASP A 77 -35.85 -3.68 10.00
N GLU A 78 -36.92 -2.94 9.75
CA GLU A 78 -38.16 -3.45 9.13
C GLU A 78 -37.90 -3.96 7.71
N LEU A 79 -37.15 -3.18 6.92
CA LEU A 79 -36.80 -3.55 5.56
C LEU A 79 -35.83 -4.74 5.51
N VAL A 80 -34.85 -4.78 6.41
CA VAL A 80 -33.93 -5.92 6.53
C VAL A 80 -34.69 -7.18 6.94
N ASP A 81 -35.63 -7.07 7.88
CA ASP A 81 -36.46 -8.20 8.31
C ASP A 81 -37.40 -8.70 7.20
N GLU A 82 -37.94 -7.80 6.37
CA GLU A 82 -38.73 -8.17 5.21
C GLU A 82 -37.87 -8.91 4.16
N LEU A 83 -36.72 -8.35 3.82
CA LEU A 83 -35.78 -8.96 2.87
C LEU A 83 -35.26 -10.31 3.38
N ALA A 84 -34.95 -10.43 4.67
CA ALA A 84 -34.47 -11.66 5.28
C ALA A 84 -35.51 -12.80 5.26
N LYS A 85 -36.80 -12.49 5.13
CA LYS A 85 -37.89 -13.48 5.01
C LYS A 85 -38.10 -13.97 3.57
N ALA A 86 -37.52 -13.31 2.57
CA ALA A 86 -37.75 -13.65 1.16
C ALA A 86 -37.29 -15.07 0.81
N HIS A 87 -36.20 -15.53 1.43
CA HIS A 87 -35.58 -16.82 1.17
C HIS A 87 -34.99 -17.43 2.47
N PRO A 88 -34.80 -18.76 2.56
CA PRO A 88 -34.23 -19.42 3.73
C PRO A 88 -32.71 -19.25 3.80
N TYR A 89 -32.21 -18.01 3.90
CA TYR A 89 -30.78 -17.70 3.84
C TYR A 89 -29.93 -18.47 4.85
N ARG A 90 -30.46 -18.79 6.03
CA ARG A 90 -29.74 -19.60 7.04
C ARG A 90 -29.46 -21.01 6.54
N GLU A 91 -30.44 -21.66 5.92
CA GLU A 91 -30.28 -23.00 5.35
C GLU A 91 -29.27 -22.97 4.20
N TRP A 92 -29.31 -21.93 3.36
CA TRP A 92 -28.31 -21.76 2.30
C TRP A 92 -26.91 -21.56 2.84
N LEU A 93 -26.74 -20.82 3.95
CA LEU A 93 -25.43 -20.61 4.55
C LEU A 93 -24.80 -21.90 5.11
N ASP A 94 -25.58 -22.94 5.42
CA ASP A 94 -25.05 -24.24 5.85
C ASP A 94 -24.24 -24.95 4.75
N ASN A 95 -24.43 -24.57 3.48
CA ASN A 95 -23.64 -25.07 2.35
C ASN A 95 -22.27 -24.39 2.21
N VAL A 96 -22.01 -23.33 2.98
CA VAL A 96 -20.73 -22.62 2.98
C VAL A 96 -19.69 -23.44 3.73
N ILE A 97 -18.62 -23.80 3.03
CA ILE A 97 -17.53 -24.59 3.62
C ILE A 97 -16.46 -23.62 4.14
N ASP A 98 -16.42 -23.45 5.46
CA ASP A 98 -15.33 -22.77 6.17
C ASP A 98 -14.04 -23.61 6.07
N LEU A 99 -13.07 -23.11 5.31
CA LEU A 99 -11.78 -23.77 5.14
C LEU A 99 -10.85 -23.52 6.32
N ASP A 100 -10.96 -22.41 7.06
CA ASP A 100 -9.97 -22.07 8.11
C ASP A 100 -9.80 -23.23 9.10
N ARG A 101 -10.91 -23.77 9.60
CA ARG A 101 -10.94 -24.91 10.53
C ARG A 101 -10.32 -26.18 9.95
N LYS A 102 -10.46 -26.39 8.65
CA LYS A 102 -9.91 -27.57 7.95
C LYS A 102 -8.42 -27.43 7.64
N LEU A 103 -7.91 -26.20 7.62
CA LEU A 103 -6.53 -25.88 7.31
C LEU A 103 -5.65 -25.68 8.56
N GLU A 104 -6.18 -25.94 9.76
CA GLU A 104 -5.39 -25.99 11.00
C GLU A 104 -4.42 -27.19 11.01
N GLY A 105 -3.26 -27.00 11.63
CA GLY A 105 -2.25 -28.05 11.77
C GLY A 105 -0.81 -27.55 11.57
N PRO A 106 0.19 -28.44 11.71
CA PRO A 106 1.60 -28.07 11.72
C PRO A 106 2.07 -27.51 10.38
N GLU A 107 3.17 -26.77 10.39
CA GLU A 107 3.78 -26.29 9.16
C GLU A 107 4.42 -27.42 8.35
N THR A 108 4.50 -27.22 7.03
CA THR A 108 5.15 -28.15 6.11
C THR A 108 6.49 -27.59 5.71
N ILE A 109 7.57 -28.29 6.08
CA ILE A 109 8.94 -27.97 5.65
C ILE A 109 9.15 -28.54 4.24
N LEU A 110 9.51 -27.67 3.30
CA LEU A 110 9.71 -28.01 1.90
C LEU A 110 11.16 -28.34 1.58
N PHE A 111 12.11 -27.66 2.23
CA PHE A 111 13.54 -27.79 1.97
C PHE A 111 14.29 -28.12 3.26
N SER A 112 14.93 -29.29 3.32
CA SER A 112 15.78 -29.70 4.44
C SER A 112 17.24 -29.33 4.25
N ASP A 113 17.68 -29.10 3.01
CA ASP A 113 19.06 -28.69 2.70
C ASP A 113 19.18 -27.16 2.74
N ARG A 114 20.07 -26.67 3.59
CA ARG A 114 20.35 -25.24 3.75
C ARG A 114 21.04 -24.65 2.53
N ARG A 115 21.83 -25.44 1.78
CA ARG A 115 22.44 -24.96 0.53
C ARG A 115 21.35 -24.71 -0.50
N GLU A 116 20.40 -25.63 -0.66
CA GLU A 116 19.26 -25.44 -1.55
C GLU A 116 18.43 -24.20 -1.15
N LEU A 117 18.16 -24.02 0.15
CA LEU A 117 17.43 -22.85 0.64
C LEU A 117 18.18 -21.54 0.31
N LEU A 118 19.50 -21.49 0.55
CA LEU A 118 20.33 -20.33 0.24
C LEU A 118 20.29 -19.98 -1.25
N GLN A 119 20.43 -20.99 -2.12
CA GLN A 119 20.35 -20.80 -3.57
C GLN A 119 18.99 -20.22 -3.98
N ARG A 120 17.89 -20.75 -3.44
CA ARG A 120 16.54 -20.24 -3.74
C ARG A 120 16.31 -18.83 -3.20
N GLN A 121 16.81 -18.52 -2.01
CA GLN A 121 16.77 -17.16 -1.44
C GLN A 121 17.55 -16.18 -2.31
N THR A 122 18.74 -16.57 -2.78
CA THR A 122 19.51 -15.75 -3.73
C THR A 122 18.77 -15.61 -5.05
N ALA A 123 18.20 -16.67 -5.62
CA ALA A 123 17.43 -16.59 -6.88
C ALA A 123 16.21 -15.66 -6.75
N ALA A 124 15.56 -15.64 -5.58
CA ALA A 124 14.46 -14.74 -5.26
C ALA A 124 14.89 -13.29 -4.94
N GLY A 125 16.20 -13.00 -4.93
CA GLY A 125 16.74 -11.67 -4.66
C GLY A 125 16.81 -11.28 -3.19
N PHE A 126 16.69 -12.21 -2.25
CA PHE A 126 16.74 -11.88 -0.82
C PHE A 126 18.14 -11.44 -0.39
N SER A 127 18.18 -10.45 0.49
CA SER A 127 19.38 -10.00 1.19
C SER A 127 19.28 -10.23 2.69
N MET A 128 20.42 -10.17 3.39
CA MET A 128 20.44 -10.17 4.86
C MET A 128 19.66 -8.99 5.44
N GLU A 129 19.69 -7.83 4.77
CA GLU A 129 18.90 -6.66 5.17
C GLU A 129 17.40 -6.94 5.11
N ASP A 130 16.91 -7.64 4.09
CA ASP A 130 15.49 -8.02 3.99
C ASP A 130 15.10 -8.96 5.13
N LEU A 131 15.96 -9.95 5.43
CA LEU A 131 15.67 -10.91 6.49
C LEU A 131 15.71 -10.28 7.88
N GLU A 132 16.66 -9.38 8.14
CA GLU A 132 16.83 -8.74 9.46
C GLU A 132 15.88 -7.57 9.69
N LEU A 133 15.67 -6.71 8.68
CA LEU A 133 14.83 -5.53 8.84
C LEU A 133 13.36 -5.83 8.61
N LEU A 134 13.01 -6.69 7.66
CA LEU A 134 11.61 -6.92 7.26
C LEU A 134 11.05 -8.22 7.83
N LEU A 135 11.73 -9.35 7.57
CA LEU A 135 11.20 -10.66 7.95
C LEU A 135 11.22 -10.86 9.47
N GLN A 136 12.30 -10.45 10.15
CA GLN A 136 12.45 -10.66 11.59
C GLN A 136 11.32 -10.02 12.42
N PRO A 137 10.96 -8.73 12.25
CA PRO A 137 9.85 -8.15 13.02
C PRO A 137 8.51 -8.80 12.71
N MET A 138 8.29 -9.21 11.45
CA MET A 138 7.04 -9.88 11.08
C MET A 138 6.89 -11.26 11.72
N MET A 139 7.99 -12.02 11.85
CA MET A 139 7.95 -13.33 12.53
C MET A 139 7.90 -13.21 14.06
N GLU A 140 8.53 -12.20 14.66
CA GLU A 140 8.58 -12.03 16.12
C GLU A 140 7.34 -11.31 16.67
N ASP A 141 7.02 -10.14 16.12
CA ASP A 141 6.01 -9.23 16.66
C ASP A 141 4.65 -9.32 15.94
N GLY A 142 4.59 -10.06 14.82
CA GLY A 142 3.41 -10.09 13.95
C GLY A 142 3.08 -8.74 13.32
N LYS A 143 4.10 -7.87 13.18
CA LYS A 143 3.98 -6.51 12.64
C LYS A 143 5.05 -6.26 11.60
N GLU A 144 4.71 -5.44 10.61
CA GLU A 144 5.69 -4.95 9.64
C GLU A 144 6.75 -4.05 10.31
N ALA A 145 7.88 -3.88 9.62
CA ALA A 145 8.95 -3.01 10.05
C ALA A 145 8.52 -1.53 10.02
N ILE A 146 8.92 -0.76 11.04
CA ILE A 146 8.77 0.69 11.07
C ILE A 146 10.14 1.34 10.87
N GLY A 147 10.24 2.19 9.84
CA GLY A 147 11.45 2.95 9.50
C GLY A 147 11.28 4.47 9.68
N SER A 148 12.31 5.23 9.30
CA SER A 148 12.28 6.70 9.31
C SER A 148 13.15 7.27 8.18
N MET A 149 13.10 8.59 7.99
CA MET A 149 13.66 9.30 6.82
C MET A 149 12.91 8.99 5.50
N GLY A 150 13.33 9.64 4.41
CA GLY A 150 12.76 9.42 3.08
C GLY A 150 13.46 8.28 2.35
N ASP A 151 12.81 7.74 1.32
CA ASP A 151 13.42 6.84 0.34
C ASP A 151 14.31 7.66 -0.59
N ASP A 152 15.62 7.59 -0.37
CA ASP A 152 16.64 8.26 -1.17
C ASP A 152 17.48 7.29 -2.03
N ALA A 153 17.03 6.04 -2.13
CA ALA A 153 17.55 5.07 -3.09
C ALA A 153 17.04 5.38 -4.52
N PRO A 154 17.66 4.80 -5.56
CA PRO A 154 17.21 4.98 -6.94
C PRO A 154 15.79 4.43 -7.15
N LEU A 155 15.06 5.03 -8.10
CA LEU A 155 13.91 4.35 -8.68
C LEU A 155 14.34 2.99 -9.25
N ALA A 156 13.48 1.96 -9.18
CA ALA A 156 13.83 0.60 -9.58
C ALA A 156 14.45 0.52 -10.99
N VAL A 157 13.87 1.26 -11.95
CA VAL A 157 14.37 1.34 -13.34
C VAL A 157 15.73 2.03 -13.51
N LEU A 158 16.19 2.78 -12.50
CA LEU A 158 17.49 3.46 -12.45
C LEU A 158 18.48 2.76 -11.51
N SER A 159 18.05 1.71 -10.82
CA SER A 159 18.90 0.97 -9.90
C SER A 159 19.89 0.11 -10.69
N GLU A 160 21.13 0.03 -10.20
CA GLU A 160 22.14 -0.90 -10.72
C GLU A 160 21.96 -2.31 -10.15
N GLN A 161 21.05 -2.48 -9.19
CA GLN A 161 20.72 -3.77 -8.59
C GLN A 161 19.39 -4.29 -9.13
N ASN A 162 19.30 -5.61 -9.31
CA ASN A 162 18.05 -6.27 -9.68
C ASN A 162 17.00 -6.02 -8.61
N ARG A 163 15.84 -5.50 -9.02
CA ARG A 163 14.70 -5.25 -8.12
C ARG A 163 13.56 -6.21 -8.43
N PRO A 164 12.88 -6.76 -7.40
CA PRO A 164 11.65 -7.49 -7.62
C PRO A 164 10.62 -6.64 -8.37
N LEU A 165 9.81 -7.30 -9.20
CA LEU A 165 8.83 -6.61 -10.05
C LEU A 165 7.86 -5.73 -9.25
N SER A 166 7.59 -6.04 -7.98
CA SER A 166 6.77 -5.21 -7.10
C SER A 166 7.29 -3.77 -6.96
N HIS A 167 8.60 -3.52 -7.03
CA HIS A 167 9.16 -2.17 -6.85
C HIS A 167 8.78 -1.19 -7.96
N TYR A 168 8.35 -1.69 -9.11
CA TYR A 168 7.86 -0.87 -10.21
C TYR A 168 6.40 -0.43 -10.00
N PHE A 169 5.68 -1.03 -9.05
CA PHE A 169 4.28 -0.75 -8.73
C PHE A 169 4.20 0.18 -7.52
N ARG A 170 3.81 1.43 -7.73
CA ARG A 170 3.52 2.35 -6.62
C ARG A 170 2.06 2.19 -6.19
N GLN A 171 1.83 2.01 -4.90
CA GLN A 171 0.49 1.88 -4.32
C GLN A 171 -0.32 3.16 -4.59
N ASN A 172 -1.52 3.02 -5.16
CA ASN A 172 -2.45 4.14 -5.22
C ASN A 172 -2.96 4.46 -3.82
N PHE A 173 -3.31 5.73 -3.62
CA PHE A 173 -3.94 6.23 -2.41
C PHE A 173 -4.88 7.37 -2.78
N SER A 174 -5.95 7.53 -2.01
CA SER A 174 -6.92 8.58 -2.26
C SER A 174 -6.49 9.90 -1.62
N GLN A 175 -6.85 11.00 -2.28
CA GLN A 175 -6.60 12.36 -1.81
C GLN A 175 -7.82 13.20 -2.14
N VAL A 176 -8.40 13.86 -1.13
CA VAL A 176 -9.54 14.78 -1.24
C VAL A 176 -10.84 14.10 -1.73
N THR A 177 -10.84 13.50 -2.92
CA THR A 177 -11.99 12.88 -3.60
C THR A 177 -12.74 11.87 -2.74
N ASN A 178 -12.00 11.12 -1.93
CA ASN A 178 -12.54 10.18 -0.96
C ASN A 178 -11.52 9.95 0.16
N PRO A 179 -11.98 9.66 1.39
CA PRO A 179 -11.09 9.45 2.52
C PRO A 179 -10.47 8.04 2.52
N PRO A 180 -9.22 7.89 2.98
CA PRO A 180 -8.71 6.61 3.44
C PRO A 180 -9.45 6.16 4.72
N ILE A 181 -9.33 4.88 5.07
CA ILE A 181 -9.94 4.26 6.27
C ILE A 181 -8.85 4.00 7.32
N ASP A 182 -9.22 4.04 8.61
CA ASP A 182 -8.33 3.63 9.70
C ASP A 182 -8.38 2.10 9.91
N PRO A 183 -7.39 1.31 9.46
CA PRO A 183 -7.43 -0.14 9.56
C PRO A 183 -7.31 -0.65 11.00
N LEU A 184 -6.87 0.19 11.93
CA LEU A 184 -6.68 -0.17 13.34
C LEU A 184 -7.97 0.09 14.15
N ARG A 185 -8.55 1.28 13.99
CA ARG A 185 -9.73 1.72 14.76
C ARG A 185 -11.04 1.32 14.11
N GLU A 186 -11.07 1.29 12.78
CA GLU A 186 -12.24 0.96 11.96
C GLU A 186 -12.10 -0.43 11.32
N GLY A 187 -11.15 -1.25 11.76
CA GLY A 187 -10.89 -2.58 11.19
C GLY A 187 -12.09 -3.53 11.16
N ARG A 188 -13.13 -3.31 11.99
CA ARG A 188 -14.38 -4.09 11.97
C ARG A 188 -15.18 -3.96 10.68
N VAL A 189 -15.06 -2.82 9.99
CA VAL A 189 -15.65 -2.66 8.66
C VAL A 189 -14.72 -3.23 7.58
N MET A 190 -13.51 -3.67 7.90
CA MET A 190 -12.62 -4.21 6.88
C MET A 190 -12.68 -5.74 6.86
N THR A 191 -12.41 -6.34 5.70
CA THR A 191 -12.33 -7.80 5.60
C THR A 191 -11.38 -8.28 4.50
N LEU A 192 -10.64 -9.34 4.85
CA LEU A 192 -9.79 -10.12 3.95
C LEU A 192 -10.46 -11.43 3.52
N THR A 193 -11.75 -11.62 3.84
CA THR A 193 -12.49 -12.83 3.51
C THR A 193 -12.39 -13.11 2.02
N THR A 194 -11.90 -14.31 1.71
CA THR A 194 -11.63 -14.79 0.37
C THR A 194 -12.53 -15.97 0.08
N ARG A 195 -13.27 -15.90 -1.03
CA ARG A 195 -14.22 -16.92 -1.45
C ARG A 195 -13.72 -17.62 -2.70
N PHE A 196 -14.13 -18.88 -2.85
CA PHE A 196 -13.88 -19.70 -4.03
C PHE A 196 -15.20 -20.21 -4.58
N LYS A 197 -15.24 -20.46 -5.90
CA LYS A 197 -16.45 -20.94 -6.60
C LYS A 197 -17.68 -20.04 -6.43
N ASN A 198 -17.49 -18.78 -6.08
CA ASN A 198 -18.57 -17.84 -5.74
C ASN A 198 -18.96 -16.91 -6.90
N LEU A 199 -18.41 -17.12 -8.10
CA LEU A 199 -18.69 -16.30 -9.27
C LEU A 199 -19.71 -17.03 -10.16
N GLY A 200 -20.94 -17.11 -9.65
CA GLY A 200 -22.11 -17.67 -10.35
C GLY A 200 -22.93 -16.59 -11.07
N ASN A 201 -24.18 -16.90 -11.39
CA ASN A 201 -25.10 -15.95 -12.01
C ASN A 201 -25.60 -14.92 -10.98
N ILE A 202 -25.26 -13.64 -11.16
CA ILE A 202 -25.70 -12.54 -10.27
C ILE A 202 -27.22 -12.28 -10.32
N LEU A 203 -27.91 -12.79 -11.33
CA LEU A 203 -29.37 -12.67 -11.49
C LEU A 203 -30.15 -13.82 -10.83
N ALA A 204 -29.46 -14.90 -10.46
CA ALA A 204 -30.08 -16.02 -9.77
C ALA A 204 -30.34 -15.69 -8.30
N GLN A 205 -31.40 -16.26 -7.74
CA GLN A 205 -31.78 -16.16 -6.32
C GLN A 205 -32.11 -17.56 -5.78
N ASP A 206 -31.14 -18.46 -5.85
CA ASP A 206 -31.32 -19.86 -5.47
C ASP A 206 -30.11 -20.43 -4.72
N GLU A 207 -30.30 -21.61 -4.14
CA GLU A 207 -29.30 -22.32 -3.32
C GLU A 207 -28.00 -22.62 -4.08
N THR A 208 -28.00 -22.69 -5.42
CA THR A 208 -26.80 -23.07 -6.20
C THR A 208 -25.64 -22.09 -6.03
N GLN A 209 -25.92 -20.89 -5.52
CA GLN A 209 -24.93 -19.87 -5.17
C GLN A 209 -24.20 -20.13 -3.84
N SER A 210 -24.61 -21.13 -3.05
CA SER A 210 -24.16 -21.31 -1.66
C SER A 210 -23.03 -22.31 -1.44
N ARG A 211 -22.73 -23.19 -2.41
CA ARG A 211 -21.62 -24.16 -2.31
C ARG A 211 -20.27 -23.51 -2.59
N VAL A 212 -19.86 -22.63 -1.70
CA VAL A 212 -18.62 -21.85 -1.78
C VAL A 212 -17.66 -22.24 -0.67
N TYR A 213 -16.37 -22.20 -0.98
CA TYR A 213 -15.36 -22.27 0.06
C TYR A 213 -15.04 -20.87 0.54
N VAL A 214 -14.80 -20.71 1.84
CA VAL A 214 -14.47 -19.43 2.46
C VAL A 214 -13.20 -19.57 3.28
N LEU A 215 -12.32 -18.58 3.13
CA LEU A 215 -11.17 -18.33 4.00
C LEU A 215 -11.27 -16.93 4.60
N SER A 216 -10.81 -16.78 5.83
CA SER A 216 -10.68 -15.51 6.54
C SER A 216 -9.68 -14.55 5.87
N SER A 217 -8.71 -15.10 5.13
CA SER A 217 -7.57 -14.38 4.56
C SER A 217 -7.13 -14.96 3.21
N PRO A 218 -6.57 -14.14 2.30
CA PRO A 218 -5.95 -14.64 1.07
C PRO A 218 -4.56 -15.26 1.32
N ILE A 219 -3.97 -15.10 2.51
CA ILE A 219 -2.62 -15.57 2.82
C ILE A 219 -2.65 -16.99 3.35
N LEU A 220 -1.84 -17.87 2.75
CA LEU A 220 -1.73 -19.28 3.14
C LEU A 220 -0.32 -19.58 3.63
N THR A 221 -0.21 -20.22 4.79
CA THR A 221 1.05 -20.84 5.22
C THR A 221 1.35 -22.11 4.40
N ASN A 222 2.54 -22.70 4.54
CA ASN A 222 2.92 -23.91 3.79
C ASN A 222 2.10 -25.11 4.28
N GLY A 223 1.84 -25.18 5.59
CA GLY A 223 0.90 -26.13 6.19
C GLY A 223 -0.52 -25.97 5.63
N MET A 224 -1.05 -24.75 5.65
CA MET A 224 -2.40 -24.46 5.15
C MET A 224 -2.55 -24.80 3.67
N TYR A 225 -1.59 -24.40 2.83
CA TYR A 225 -1.58 -24.73 1.41
C TYR A 225 -1.62 -26.25 1.19
N THR A 226 -0.77 -27.00 1.90
CA THR A 226 -0.71 -28.46 1.77
C THR A 226 -2.04 -29.13 2.10
N ARG A 227 -2.70 -28.68 3.17
CA ARG A 227 -4.03 -29.16 3.57
C ARG A 227 -5.11 -28.74 2.58
N MET A 228 -5.06 -27.52 2.06
CA MET A 228 -6.00 -27.02 1.05
C MET A 228 -5.95 -27.85 -0.22
N MET A 229 -4.76 -28.23 -0.67
CA MET A 229 -4.60 -29.13 -1.82
C MET A 229 -5.17 -30.52 -1.57
N ARG A 230 -5.15 -31.02 -0.33
CA ARG A 230 -5.78 -32.31 0.03
C ARG A 230 -7.29 -32.21 0.06
N GLU A 231 -7.84 -31.10 0.57
CA GLU A 231 -9.29 -30.86 0.57
C GLU A 231 -9.86 -30.70 -0.85
N MET A 232 -9.14 -30.01 -1.73
CA MET A 232 -9.57 -29.75 -3.12
C MET A 232 -9.33 -30.93 -4.08
N ARG A 233 -8.50 -31.90 -3.70
CA ARG A 233 -8.22 -33.16 -4.43
C ARG A 233 -7.92 -32.91 -5.92
N ASP A 234 -8.65 -33.58 -6.81
CA ASP A 234 -8.44 -33.57 -8.25
C ASP A 234 -8.93 -32.28 -8.92
N ASP A 235 -9.59 -31.37 -8.22
CA ASP A 235 -10.12 -30.13 -8.80
C ASP A 235 -9.05 -29.05 -9.04
N VAL A 236 -7.78 -29.40 -8.80
CA VAL A 236 -6.64 -28.50 -8.87
C VAL A 236 -5.78 -28.80 -10.10
N ALA A 237 -5.56 -27.79 -10.94
CA ALA A 237 -4.45 -27.76 -11.90
C ALA A 237 -3.25 -27.07 -11.28
N ARG A 238 -2.06 -27.67 -11.39
CA ARG A 238 -0.79 -27.05 -11.00
C ARG A 238 -0.03 -26.70 -12.25
N ILE A 239 0.32 -25.43 -12.40
CA ILE A 239 1.03 -24.89 -13.55
C ILE A 239 2.39 -24.42 -13.08
N ASP A 240 3.40 -24.88 -13.81
CA ASP A 240 4.78 -24.55 -13.57
C ASP A 240 5.14 -23.20 -14.19
N CYS A 241 5.45 -22.23 -13.33
CA CYS A 241 5.83 -20.87 -13.71
C CYS A 241 7.36 -20.71 -13.75
N THR A 242 8.03 -21.59 -14.49
CA THR A 242 9.46 -21.52 -14.76
C THR A 242 9.74 -21.53 -16.26
N PHE A 243 10.91 -21.04 -16.63
CA PHE A 243 11.42 -21.01 -18.00
C PHE A 243 12.88 -21.50 -18.03
N PRO A 244 13.34 -22.10 -19.15
CA PRO A 244 14.72 -22.57 -19.24
C PRO A 244 15.70 -21.39 -19.16
N ALA A 245 16.88 -21.64 -18.57
CA ALA A 245 17.96 -20.65 -18.64
C ALA A 245 18.31 -20.39 -20.11
N PRO A 246 18.47 -19.13 -20.54
CA PRO A 246 18.71 -18.81 -21.95
C PRO A 246 20.05 -19.40 -22.43
N GLU A 247 20.04 -20.02 -23.61
CA GLU A 247 21.30 -20.44 -24.24
C GLU A 247 22.12 -19.21 -24.69
N PRO A 248 23.46 -19.30 -24.73
CA PRO A 248 24.30 -18.20 -25.21
C PRO A 248 23.87 -17.72 -26.61
N GLY A 249 23.41 -16.47 -26.71
CA GLY A 249 22.95 -15.86 -27.96
C GLY A 249 21.43 -15.93 -28.20
N GLU A 250 20.65 -16.58 -27.33
CA GLU A 250 19.18 -16.53 -27.39
C GLU A 250 18.63 -15.25 -26.73
N ASP A 251 17.56 -14.68 -27.27
CA ASP A 251 16.84 -13.56 -26.65
C ASP A 251 16.06 -14.05 -25.42
N SER A 252 16.58 -13.75 -24.23
CA SER A 252 15.97 -14.09 -22.94
C SER A 252 14.52 -13.59 -22.83
N GLY A 253 14.19 -12.45 -23.46
CA GLY A 253 12.83 -11.91 -23.50
C GLY A 253 11.88 -12.79 -24.30
N ALA A 254 12.33 -13.36 -25.41
CA ALA A 254 11.54 -14.31 -26.20
C ALA A 254 11.28 -15.60 -25.42
N THR A 255 12.26 -16.08 -24.65
CA THR A 255 12.11 -17.27 -23.79
C THR A 255 11.10 -17.05 -22.68
N LEU A 256 11.17 -15.91 -21.97
CA LEU A 256 10.17 -15.53 -20.98
C LEU A 256 8.77 -15.40 -21.62
N ARG A 257 8.67 -14.79 -22.81
CA ARG A 257 7.40 -14.67 -23.53
C ARG A 257 6.78 -16.03 -23.87
N LYS A 258 7.58 -16.96 -24.41
CA LYS A 258 7.13 -18.34 -24.69
C LYS A 258 6.62 -19.01 -23.43
N ALA A 259 7.29 -18.81 -22.29
CA ALA A 259 6.85 -19.35 -21.01
C ALA A 259 5.51 -18.76 -20.55
N LEU A 260 5.31 -17.44 -20.66
CA LEU A 260 4.03 -16.79 -20.32
C LEU A 260 2.88 -17.31 -21.19
N VAL A 261 3.10 -17.41 -22.51
CA VAL A 261 2.10 -17.97 -23.44
C VAL A 261 1.77 -19.43 -23.10
N ARG A 262 2.77 -20.23 -22.75
CA ARG A 262 2.57 -21.61 -22.28
C ARG A 262 1.71 -21.65 -21.02
N ILE A 263 2.06 -20.85 -20.00
CA ILE A 263 1.35 -20.78 -18.72
C ILE A 263 -0.12 -20.36 -18.94
N GLN A 264 -0.37 -19.38 -19.82
CA GLN A 264 -1.72 -18.96 -20.22
C GLN A 264 -2.51 -20.10 -20.88
N ALA A 265 -1.89 -20.81 -21.82
CA ALA A 265 -2.53 -21.93 -22.53
C ALA A 265 -2.82 -23.12 -21.62
N GLU A 266 -1.89 -23.48 -20.72
CA GLU A 266 -2.09 -24.53 -19.71
C GLU A 266 -3.24 -24.16 -18.76
N ALA A 267 -3.35 -22.88 -18.36
CA ALA A 267 -4.45 -22.40 -17.52
C ALA A 267 -5.79 -22.41 -18.26
N GLU A 268 -5.82 -21.96 -19.51
CA GLU A 268 -7.02 -22.04 -20.35
C GLU A 268 -7.49 -23.48 -20.51
N GLN A 269 -6.57 -24.41 -20.79
CA GLN A 269 -6.90 -25.83 -20.95
C GLN A 269 -7.39 -26.45 -19.64
N ALA A 270 -6.76 -26.13 -18.52
CA ALA A 270 -7.18 -26.56 -17.18
C ALA A 270 -8.64 -26.19 -16.88
N VAL A 271 -9.03 -24.94 -17.18
CA VAL A 271 -10.37 -24.44 -16.86
C VAL A 271 -11.39 -24.85 -17.91
N SER A 272 -11.08 -24.69 -19.19
CA SER A 272 -12.04 -24.90 -20.28
C SER A 272 -12.29 -26.38 -20.60
N PHE A 273 -11.23 -27.19 -20.65
CA PHE A 273 -11.30 -28.59 -21.07
C PHE A 273 -11.35 -29.54 -19.88
N TYR A 274 -10.41 -29.41 -18.93
CA TYR A 274 -10.34 -30.28 -17.76
C TYR A 274 -11.28 -29.86 -16.61
N LYS A 275 -12.00 -28.74 -16.77
CA LYS A 275 -13.00 -28.22 -15.82
C LYS A 275 -12.47 -28.07 -14.38
N ARG A 276 -11.19 -27.75 -14.22
CA ARG A 276 -10.58 -27.49 -12.92
C ARG A 276 -11.04 -26.13 -12.39
N SER A 277 -11.58 -26.09 -11.19
CA SER A 277 -12.00 -24.83 -10.56
C SER A 277 -10.90 -24.15 -9.76
N HIS A 278 -9.73 -24.79 -9.62
CA HIS A 278 -8.60 -24.24 -8.90
C HIS A 278 -7.33 -24.36 -9.74
N VAL A 279 -6.66 -23.24 -9.96
CA VAL A 279 -5.37 -23.20 -10.68
C VAL A 279 -4.31 -22.69 -9.72
N VAL A 280 -3.26 -23.47 -9.53
CA VAL A 280 -2.08 -23.11 -8.74
C VAL A 280 -0.97 -22.71 -9.69
N LEU A 281 -0.49 -21.48 -9.59
CA LEU A 281 0.68 -20.96 -10.29
C LEU A 281 1.86 -21.03 -9.33
N THR A 282 2.99 -21.63 -9.73
CA THR A 282 4.15 -21.77 -8.83
C THR A 282 5.48 -21.77 -9.55
N ASP A 283 6.44 -21.03 -9.00
CA ASP A 283 7.86 -21.01 -9.40
C ASP A 283 8.71 -22.09 -8.68
N ARG A 284 8.09 -22.98 -7.90
CA ARG A 284 8.81 -23.95 -7.03
C ARG A 284 9.78 -24.85 -7.79
N GLN A 285 9.50 -25.14 -9.06
CA GLN A 285 10.36 -25.98 -9.89
C GLN A 285 11.62 -25.28 -10.39
N GLN A 286 11.93 -24.07 -9.89
CA GLN A 286 13.24 -23.44 -10.11
C GLN A 286 14.36 -24.37 -9.63
N GLY A 287 15.47 -24.34 -10.36
CA GLY A 287 16.65 -25.17 -10.17
C GLY A 287 17.71 -24.81 -11.24
N PRO A 288 18.86 -25.49 -11.29
CA PRO A 288 20.01 -25.04 -12.09
C PRO A 288 19.69 -24.68 -13.55
N ASP A 289 18.81 -25.44 -14.21
CA ASP A 289 18.43 -25.25 -15.62
C ASP A 289 17.11 -24.49 -15.82
N ARG A 290 16.46 -24.04 -14.72
CA ARG A 290 15.11 -23.45 -14.73
C ARG A 290 15.03 -22.19 -13.86
N ILE A 291 14.75 -21.07 -14.51
CA ILE A 291 14.57 -19.77 -13.87
C ILE A 291 13.09 -19.60 -13.49
N GLY A 292 12.83 -19.06 -12.30
CA GLY A 292 11.48 -18.67 -11.89
C GLY A 292 10.96 -17.48 -12.70
N CYS A 293 9.74 -17.57 -13.23
CA CYS A 293 9.08 -16.39 -13.81
C CYS A 293 8.78 -15.38 -12.69
N PRO A 294 8.87 -14.05 -12.94
CA PRO A 294 8.32 -13.06 -12.03
C PRO A 294 6.85 -13.34 -11.77
N MET A 295 6.49 -13.72 -10.54
CA MET A 295 5.18 -14.31 -10.26
C MET A 295 4.03 -13.31 -10.39
N ILE A 296 4.31 -12.01 -10.18
CA ILE A 296 3.38 -10.91 -10.49
C ILE A 296 3.01 -10.89 -11.98
N LEU A 297 3.99 -11.09 -12.86
CA LEU A 297 3.76 -11.15 -14.30
C LEU A 297 2.99 -12.42 -14.69
N ALA A 298 3.37 -13.57 -14.14
CA ALA A 298 2.71 -14.84 -14.41
C ALA A 298 1.22 -14.83 -14.00
N VAL A 299 0.90 -14.34 -12.79
CA VAL A 299 -0.50 -14.27 -12.34
C VAL A 299 -1.31 -13.28 -13.15
N SER A 300 -0.74 -12.11 -13.48
CA SER A 300 -1.46 -11.11 -14.27
C SER A 300 -1.72 -11.61 -15.69
N ALA A 301 -0.74 -12.25 -16.32
CA ALA A 301 -0.88 -12.85 -17.65
C ALA A 301 -2.00 -13.90 -17.70
N VAL A 302 -2.08 -14.78 -16.69
CA VAL A 302 -3.15 -15.78 -16.60
C VAL A 302 -4.49 -15.13 -16.28
N HIS A 303 -4.51 -14.16 -15.36
CA HIS A 303 -5.73 -13.47 -14.96
C HIS A 303 -6.37 -12.73 -16.13
N SER A 304 -5.61 -11.88 -16.83
CA SER A 304 -6.11 -11.08 -17.96
C SER A 304 -6.56 -11.98 -19.11
N HIS A 305 -5.80 -13.04 -19.42
CA HIS A 305 -6.15 -14.01 -20.45
C HIS A 305 -7.47 -14.73 -20.15
N LEU A 306 -7.63 -15.25 -18.93
CA LEU A 306 -8.87 -15.91 -18.53
C LEU A 306 -10.06 -14.95 -18.46
N VAL A 307 -9.84 -13.67 -18.13
CA VAL A 307 -10.90 -12.63 -18.19
C VAL A 307 -11.32 -12.39 -19.64
N ALA A 308 -10.36 -12.19 -20.55
CA ALA A 308 -10.62 -11.97 -21.97
C ALA A 308 -11.38 -13.13 -22.63
N LYS A 309 -11.18 -14.36 -22.14
CA LYS A 309 -11.89 -15.57 -22.60
C LYS A 309 -13.22 -15.82 -21.88
N GLY A 310 -13.60 -15.02 -20.89
CA GLY A 310 -14.78 -15.27 -20.05
C GLY A 310 -14.66 -16.51 -19.15
N LEU A 311 -13.44 -16.99 -18.91
CA LEU A 311 -13.15 -18.20 -18.13
C LEU A 311 -12.81 -17.91 -16.67
N ARG A 312 -12.39 -16.69 -16.32
CA ARG A 312 -11.94 -16.32 -14.96
C ARG A 312 -13.00 -16.56 -13.87
N THR A 313 -14.28 -16.54 -14.23
CA THR A 313 -15.42 -16.80 -13.33
C THR A 313 -15.46 -18.24 -12.82
N TYR A 314 -14.90 -19.20 -13.57
CA TYR A 314 -15.00 -20.62 -13.24
C TYR A 314 -13.87 -21.13 -12.35
N CYS A 315 -12.84 -20.32 -12.09
CA CYS A 315 -11.69 -20.77 -11.33
C CYS A 315 -11.19 -19.76 -10.30
N SER A 316 -10.50 -20.23 -9.28
CA SER A 316 -9.63 -19.41 -8.43
C SER A 316 -8.17 -19.57 -8.82
N LEU A 317 -7.37 -18.52 -8.61
CA LEU A 317 -5.92 -18.54 -8.83
C LEU A 317 -5.19 -18.54 -7.48
N THR A 318 -4.46 -19.59 -7.16
CA THR A 318 -3.56 -19.64 -6.00
C THR A 318 -2.13 -19.46 -6.47
N VAL A 319 -1.42 -18.47 -5.95
CA VAL A 319 -0.04 -18.17 -6.34
C VAL A 319 0.91 -18.61 -5.25
N ARG A 320 1.89 -19.45 -5.59
CA ARG A 320 3.03 -19.75 -4.73
C ARG A 320 4.25 -19.05 -5.29
N ALA A 321 4.75 -18.05 -4.57
CA ALA A 321 5.82 -17.18 -5.04
C ALA A 321 7.03 -17.23 -4.10
N SER A 322 8.23 -17.41 -4.66
CA SER A 322 9.48 -17.34 -3.90
C SER A 322 9.84 -15.91 -3.53
N GLU A 323 9.59 -14.96 -4.42
CA GLU A 323 9.94 -13.54 -4.24
C GLU A 323 9.02 -12.81 -3.23
N CYS A 324 7.87 -13.39 -2.88
CA CYS A 324 6.90 -12.75 -1.99
C CYS A 324 7.40 -12.79 -0.53
N LEU A 325 7.91 -11.65 -0.06
CA LEU A 325 8.41 -11.48 1.31
C LEU A 325 7.51 -10.56 2.16
N ASP A 326 7.01 -9.47 1.59
CA ASP A 326 6.38 -8.37 2.33
C ASP A 326 4.90 -8.15 1.95
N PRO A 327 4.16 -7.31 2.70
CA PRO A 327 2.75 -7.03 2.38
C PRO A 327 2.55 -6.37 1.02
N HIS A 328 3.54 -5.63 0.50
CA HIS A 328 3.42 -4.96 -0.78
C HIS A 328 3.43 -5.95 -1.94
N TYR A 329 4.36 -6.92 -1.94
CA TYR A 329 4.40 -7.98 -2.95
C TYR A 329 3.10 -8.79 -2.92
N ALA A 330 2.60 -9.15 -1.74
CA ALA A 330 1.32 -9.83 -1.59
C ALA A 330 0.14 -8.99 -2.13
N ALA A 331 0.12 -7.68 -1.86
CA ALA A 331 -0.90 -6.78 -2.38
C ALA A 331 -0.86 -6.70 -3.91
N VAL A 332 0.32 -6.63 -4.53
CA VAL A 332 0.46 -6.62 -6.00
C VAL A 332 -0.05 -7.93 -6.59
N LEU A 333 0.34 -9.09 -6.05
CA LEU A 333 -0.18 -10.39 -6.51
C LEU A 333 -1.71 -10.44 -6.48
N ILE A 334 -2.33 -10.00 -5.39
CA ILE A 334 -3.80 -9.97 -5.24
C ILE A 334 -4.42 -8.95 -6.20
N GLY A 335 -3.85 -7.75 -6.32
CA GLY A 335 -4.28 -6.71 -7.24
C GLY A 335 -4.16 -7.12 -8.71
N CYS A 336 -3.24 -8.04 -9.04
CA CYS A 336 -3.09 -8.66 -10.36
C CYS A 336 -3.96 -9.92 -10.57
N GLY A 337 -4.81 -10.28 -9.61
CA GLY A 337 -5.85 -11.30 -9.77
C GLY A 337 -5.66 -12.59 -8.96
N ALA A 338 -4.63 -12.68 -8.12
CA ALA A 338 -4.46 -13.81 -7.20
C ALA A 338 -5.65 -13.90 -6.23
N THR A 339 -6.22 -15.10 -6.13
CA THR A 339 -7.25 -15.43 -5.12
C THR A 339 -6.58 -15.66 -3.77
N THR A 340 -5.56 -16.51 -3.73
CA THR A 340 -4.72 -16.70 -2.54
C THR A 340 -3.24 -16.63 -2.90
N VAL A 341 -2.42 -16.28 -1.90
CA VAL A 341 -0.97 -16.17 -1.99
C VAL A 341 -0.34 -17.05 -0.92
N ASN A 342 0.64 -17.86 -1.32
CA ASN A 342 1.48 -18.64 -0.43
C ASN A 342 2.95 -18.18 -0.61
N PRO A 343 3.48 -17.35 0.29
CA PRO A 343 4.87 -16.89 0.29
C PRO A 343 5.80 -17.99 0.79
N TYR A 344 5.90 -19.08 0.04
CA TYR A 344 6.45 -20.34 0.56
C TYR A 344 7.92 -20.22 0.95
N LEU A 345 8.72 -19.48 0.20
CA LEU A 345 10.16 -19.34 0.48
C LEU A 345 10.42 -18.48 1.72
N ALA A 346 9.60 -17.44 1.96
CA ALA A 346 9.67 -16.67 3.19
C ALA A 346 9.35 -17.54 4.41
N LEU A 347 8.34 -18.40 4.32
CA LEU A 347 7.98 -19.35 5.38
C LEU A 347 9.08 -20.41 5.62
N GLU A 348 9.73 -20.92 4.58
CA GLU A 348 10.91 -21.79 4.72
C GLU A 348 12.09 -21.06 5.37
N THR A 349 12.26 -19.79 5.03
CA THR A 349 13.29 -18.93 5.65
C THR A 349 13.00 -18.72 7.13
N ILE A 350 11.75 -18.50 7.52
CA ILE A 350 11.33 -18.44 8.93
C ILE A 350 11.66 -19.76 9.64
N ALA A 351 11.36 -20.90 9.03
CA ALA A 351 11.66 -22.20 9.62
C ALA A 351 13.17 -22.42 9.85
N ASP A 352 14.04 -22.05 8.88
CA ASP A 352 15.52 -22.07 9.08
C ASP A 352 15.94 -21.15 10.23
N ARG A 353 15.38 -19.94 10.32
CA ARG A 353 15.71 -18.99 11.40
C ARG A 353 15.30 -19.51 12.78
N VAL A 354 14.12 -20.11 12.90
CA VAL A 354 13.67 -20.76 14.14
C VAL A 354 14.60 -21.92 14.50
N ALA A 355 14.94 -22.78 13.54
CA ALA A 355 15.86 -23.91 13.75
C ALA A 355 17.26 -23.48 14.23
N ARG A 356 17.68 -22.26 13.85
CA ARG A 356 18.95 -21.64 14.29
C ARG A 356 18.87 -20.90 15.63
N GLY A 357 17.70 -20.89 16.28
CA GLY A 357 17.47 -20.16 17.53
C GLY A 357 17.41 -18.64 17.36
N LEU A 358 17.18 -18.14 16.15
CA LEU A 358 17.07 -16.70 15.86
C LEU A 358 15.67 -16.14 16.15
N ALA A 359 14.72 -16.97 16.57
CA ALA A 359 13.34 -16.58 16.92
C ALA A 359 13.08 -16.56 18.45
N GLY A 360 14.15 -16.62 19.25
CA GLY A 360 14.04 -16.78 20.70
C GLY A 360 13.36 -18.10 21.08
N LYS A 361 12.17 -18.02 21.69
CA LYS A 361 11.39 -19.19 22.16
C LYS A 361 10.24 -19.58 21.23
N LEU A 362 10.04 -18.87 20.13
CA LEU A 362 8.92 -19.12 19.22
C LEU A 362 9.09 -20.45 18.48
N THR A 363 8.00 -21.18 18.37
CA THR A 363 7.89 -22.35 17.47
C THR A 363 7.76 -21.91 16.01
N VAL A 364 7.95 -22.85 15.07
CA VAL A 364 7.77 -22.57 13.64
C VAL A 364 6.33 -22.15 13.34
N GLU A 365 5.36 -22.80 13.99
CA GLU A 365 3.94 -22.52 13.88
C GLU A 365 3.59 -21.10 14.36
N GLU A 366 4.09 -20.70 15.53
CA GLU A 366 3.87 -19.35 16.07
C GLU A 366 4.52 -18.28 15.18
N ALA A 367 5.76 -18.50 14.74
CA ALA A 367 6.48 -17.57 13.86
C ALA A 367 5.79 -17.43 12.50
N ALA A 368 5.28 -18.53 11.91
CA ALA A 368 4.52 -18.51 10.67
C ALA A 368 3.15 -17.81 10.84
N ALA A 369 2.48 -18.02 11.97
CA ALA A 369 1.23 -17.34 12.30
C ALA A 369 1.42 -15.82 12.48
N ASN A 370 2.48 -15.41 13.17
CA ASN A 370 2.86 -14.00 13.31
C ASN A 370 3.16 -13.37 11.95
N TYR A 371 3.97 -14.03 11.11
CA TYR A 371 4.26 -13.54 9.77
C TYR A 371 3.00 -13.39 8.91
N ARG A 372 2.09 -14.38 8.96
CA ARG A 372 0.78 -14.29 8.31
C ARG A 372 -0.03 -13.10 8.83
N ALA A 373 -0.10 -12.89 10.15
CA ALA A 373 -0.82 -11.76 10.75
C ALA A 373 -0.22 -10.41 10.34
N ALA A 374 1.11 -10.32 10.20
CA ALA A 374 1.79 -9.12 9.72
C ALA A 374 1.40 -8.81 8.27
N LEU A 375 1.37 -9.81 7.39
CA LEU A 375 0.90 -9.65 6.01
C LEU A 375 -0.57 -9.23 5.96
N GLU A 376 -1.43 -9.81 6.81
CA GLU A 376 -2.85 -9.46 6.90
C GLU A 376 -3.06 -7.99 7.33
N ALA A 377 -2.37 -7.57 8.39
CA ALA A 377 -2.39 -6.19 8.84
C ALA A 377 -1.86 -5.23 7.76
N GLY A 378 -0.78 -5.61 7.08
CA GLY A 378 -0.22 -4.85 5.96
C GLY A 378 -1.17 -4.75 4.77
N LEU A 379 -1.88 -5.82 4.42
CA LEU A 379 -2.90 -5.80 3.37
C LEU A 379 -4.06 -4.87 3.72
N LEU A 380 -4.60 -4.98 4.94
CA LEU A 380 -5.64 -4.07 5.43
C LEU A 380 -5.19 -2.61 5.34
N LYS A 381 -3.95 -2.33 5.76
CA LYS A 381 -3.36 -1.00 5.63
C LYS A 381 -3.26 -0.54 4.18
N ILE A 382 -2.78 -1.37 3.26
CA ILE A 382 -2.63 -0.98 1.85
C ILE A 382 -3.98 -0.67 1.20
N ILE A 383 -5.00 -1.51 1.41
CA ILE A 383 -6.32 -1.28 0.80
C ILE A 383 -7.03 -0.06 1.44
N SER A 384 -6.78 0.21 2.72
CA SER A 384 -7.38 1.35 3.42
C SER A 384 -6.90 2.70 2.85
N LYS A 385 -5.71 2.77 2.26
CA LYS A 385 -5.15 3.99 1.61
C LYS A 385 -6.04 4.54 0.51
N MET A 386 -6.80 3.68 -0.17
CA MET A 386 -7.76 4.04 -1.22
C MET A 386 -9.20 4.18 -0.69
N GLY A 387 -9.43 3.98 0.60
CA GLY A 387 -10.77 3.87 1.18
C GLY A 387 -11.48 2.57 0.84
N ILE A 388 -10.73 1.53 0.45
CA ILE A 388 -11.28 0.20 0.17
C ILE A 388 -11.33 -0.60 1.46
N SER A 389 -12.48 -1.22 1.73
CA SER A 389 -12.73 -1.98 2.95
C SER A 389 -12.70 -3.50 2.72
N VAL A 390 -12.86 -3.96 1.48
CA VAL A 390 -13.04 -5.39 1.18
C VAL A 390 -12.01 -5.87 0.15
N ILE A 391 -11.26 -6.92 0.48
CA ILE A 391 -10.23 -7.47 -0.43
C ILE A 391 -10.80 -7.98 -1.76
N SER A 392 -12.06 -8.42 -1.79
CA SER A 392 -12.71 -8.87 -3.02
C SER A 392 -12.88 -7.76 -4.05
N SER A 393 -13.07 -6.51 -3.61
CA SER A 393 -13.14 -5.33 -4.49
C SER A 393 -11.76 -4.82 -4.89
N TYR A 394 -10.73 -5.12 -4.09
CA TYR A 394 -9.34 -4.78 -4.42
C TYR A 394 -8.71 -5.75 -5.43
N ARG A 395 -9.06 -7.03 -5.33
CA ARG A 395 -8.51 -8.12 -6.15
C ARG A 395 -8.76 -7.91 -7.65
N GLY A 396 -7.70 -8.00 -8.45
CA GLY A 396 -7.77 -7.77 -9.89
C GLY A 396 -7.99 -6.30 -10.28
N GLY A 397 -8.08 -5.38 -9.32
CA GLY A 397 -8.37 -3.96 -9.59
C GLY A 397 -7.17 -3.15 -10.05
N LEU A 398 -5.95 -3.72 -10.04
CA LEU A 398 -4.70 -3.05 -10.44
C LEU A 398 -4.56 -1.62 -9.85
N ASN A 399 -4.81 -1.49 -8.54
CA ASN A 399 -4.77 -0.22 -7.79
C ASN A 399 -3.34 0.30 -7.56
N PHE A 400 -2.58 0.43 -8.63
CA PHE A 400 -1.19 0.85 -8.64
C PHE A 400 -0.91 1.81 -9.81
N GLU A 401 0.25 2.46 -9.78
CA GLU A 401 0.86 3.11 -10.92
C GLU A 401 2.21 2.47 -11.21
N ALA A 402 2.45 2.08 -12.47
CA ALA A 402 3.73 1.55 -12.90
C ALA A 402 4.70 2.69 -13.25
N ILE A 403 5.92 2.63 -12.72
CA ILE A 403 7.00 3.55 -13.07
C ILE A 403 8.17 2.73 -13.58
N GLY A 404 8.53 2.91 -14.86
CA GLY A 404 9.70 2.25 -15.45
C GLY A 404 9.42 0.89 -16.10
N LEU A 405 8.17 0.50 -16.27
CA LEU A 405 7.77 -0.64 -17.10
C LEU A 405 7.32 -0.17 -18.48
N SER A 406 7.66 -0.91 -19.53
CA SER A 406 7.30 -0.53 -20.89
C SER A 406 5.78 -0.54 -21.09
N ARG A 407 5.26 0.42 -21.86
CA ARG A 407 3.81 0.49 -22.11
C ARG A 407 3.30 -0.78 -22.79
N ALA A 408 4.05 -1.31 -23.76
CA ALA A 408 3.69 -2.55 -24.44
C ALA A 408 3.56 -3.74 -23.47
N LEU A 409 4.47 -3.88 -22.50
CA LEU A 409 4.38 -4.91 -21.45
C LEU A 409 3.12 -4.70 -20.59
N VAL A 410 2.87 -3.45 -20.18
CA VAL A 410 1.74 -3.10 -19.33
C VAL A 410 0.41 -3.32 -20.03
N ASP A 411 0.28 -2.90 -21.28
CA ASP A 411 -0.92 -3.08 -22.09
C ASP A 411 -1.23 -4.57 -22.34
N GLU A 412 -0.20 -5.39 -22.56
CA GLU A 412 -0.37 -6.83 -22.82
C GLU A 412 -0.73 -7.62 -21.55
N PHE A 413 -0.04 -7.38 -20.43
CA PHE A 413 -0.15 -8.24 -19.25
C PHE A 413 -0.88 -7.62 -18.06
N PHE A 414 -1.05 -6.29 -18.01
CA PHE A 414 -1.69 -5.56 -16.92
C PHE A 414 -2.75 -4.56 -17.45
N PRO A 415 -3.78 -5.02 -18.17
CA PRO A 415 -4.72 -4.14 -18.86
C PRO A 415 -5.44 -3.21 -17.87
N GLY A 416 -5.25 -1.90 -18.03
CA GLY A 416 -5.80 -0.85 -17.16
C GLY A 416 -4.82 -0.23 -16.18
N LEU A 417 -3.61 -0.78 -16.04
CA LEU A 417 -2.54 -0.18 -15.23
C LEU A 417 -1.90 1.00 -15.98
N THR A 418 -1.69 2.12 -15.30
CA THR A 418 -1.05 3.30 -15.91
C THR A 418 0.47 3.18 -15.87
N SER A 419 1.13 3.38 -17.02
CA SER A 419 2.59 3.58 -17.11
C SER A 419 2.93 4.82 -17.94
N ARG A 420 3.13 5.96 -17.26
CA ARG A 420 3.40 7.24 -17.92
C ARG A 420 4.80 7.29 -18.51
N ILE A 421 5.77 6.79 -17.75
CA ILE A 421 7.17 6.70 -18.13
C ILE A 421 7.47 5.24 -18.46
N SER A 422 7.56 4.97 -19.76
CA SER A 422 7.94 3.66 -20.29
C SER A 422 9.36 3.33 -19.83
N GLY A 423 9.65 2.05 -19.61
CA GLY A 423 10.99 1.56 -19.29
C GLY A 423 11.21 0.15 -19.77
N ILE A 424 11.64 -0.74 -18.87
CA ILE A 424 12.04 -2.11 -19.21
C ILE A 424 10.86 -2.94 -19.72
N GLY A 425 11.13 -3.82 -20.69
CA GLY A 425 10.18 -4.81 -21.21
C GLY A 425 10.56 -6.22 -20.79
N LEU A 426 10.00 -7.22 -21.47
CA LEU A 426 10.27 -8.64 -21.20
C LEU A 426 11.76 -9.00 -21.26
N SER A 427 12.51 -8.47 -22.23
CA SER A 427 13.95 -8.75 -22.35
C SER A 427 14.75 -8.22 -21.15
N GLY A 428 14.37 -7.07 -20.60
CA GLY A 428 15.01 -6.52 -19.39
C GLY A 428 14.71 -7.37 -18.16
N LEU A 429 13.43 -7.70 -17.94
CA LEU A 429 13.01 -8.56 -16.83
C LEU A 429 13.62 -9.96 -16.90
N ALA A 430 13.70 -10.53 -18.11
CA ALA A 430 14.31 -11.85 -18.30
C ALA A 430 15.82 -11.83 -18.06
N LEU A 431 16.51 -10.74 -18.43
CA LEU A 431 17.93 -10.55 -18.13
C LEU A 431 18.16 -10.43 -16.63
N GLU A 432 17.39 -9.58 -15.93
CA GLU A 432 17.48 -9.43 -14.47
C GLU A 432 17.26 -10.77 -13.74
N ALA A 433 16.25 -11.54 -14.14
CA ALA A 433 15.99 -12.87 -13.61
C ALA A 433 17.15 -13.85 -13.89
N SER A 434 17.74 -13.80 -15.08
CA SER A 434 18.88 -14.65 -15.48
C SER A 434 20.16 -14.30 -14.73
N ASP A 435 20.41 -13.01 -14.48
CA ASP A 435 21.54 -12.54 -13.70
C ASP A 435 21.41 -12.96 -12.24
N GLN A 436 20.20 -12.87 -11.68
CA GLN A 436 19.95 -13.31 -10.32
C GLN A 436 20.08 -14.83 -10.18
N HIS A 437 19.59 -15.57 -11.17
CA HIS A 437 19.74 -17.02 -11.28
C HIS A 437 21.21 -17.44 -11.33
N SER A 438 22.01 -16.76 -12.15
CA SER A 438 23.45 -17.04 -12.28
C SER A 438 24.19 -16.86 -10.96
N LYS A 439 23.89 -15.79 -10.20
CA LYS A 439 24.43 -15.56 -8.85
C LYS A 439 24.01 -16.64 -7.86
N ALA A 440 22.77 -17.13 -7.97
CA ALA A 440 22.23 -18.17 -7.09
C ALA A 440 22.86 -19.54 -7.32
N HIS A 441 23.29 -19.84 -8.55
CA HIS A 441 23.89 -21.12 -8.92
C HIS A 441 25.42 -21.07 -9.02
N ASP A 442 26.05 -19.95 -8.67
CA ASP A 442 27.49 -19.85 -8.52
C ASP A 442 27.99 -20.78 -7.39
N GLU A 443 29.02 -21.58 -7.67
CA GLU A 443 29.59 -22.53 -6.72
C GLU A 443 30.18 -21.85 -5.47
N THR A 444 30.57 -20.58 -5.60
CA THR A 444 31.17 -19.75 -4.53
C THR A 444 30.14 -19.12 -3.60
N LEU A 445 28.84 -19.30 -3.86
CA LEU A 445 27.77 -18.78 -3.01
C LEU A 445 27.85 -19.36 -1.59
N THR A 446 28.14 -18.50 -0.62
CA THR A 446 28.33 -18.88 0.80
C THR A 446 27.34 -18.22 1.74
N ALA A 447 26.83 -17.03 1.37
CA ALA A 447 25.87 -16.27 2.15
C ALA A 447 25.06 -15.32 1.26
N LEU A 448 23.94 -14.84 1.77
CA LEU A 448 23.17 -13.78 1.13
C LEU A 448 23.96 -12.47 1.10
N PRO A 449 23.75 -11.62 0.08
CA PRO A 449 24.32 -10.29 0.09
C PRO A 449 23.81 -9.50 1.30
N ILE A 450 24.62 -8.56 1.78
CA ILE A 450 24.29 -7.77 2.97
C ILE A 450 23.04 -6.91 2.74
N GLY A 451 22.81 -6.45 1.51
CA GLY A 451 21.79 -5.45 1.19
C GLY A 451 22.33 -4.02 1.28
N GLY A 452 21.43 -3.06 1.40
CA GLY A 452 21.73 -1.63 1.43
C GLY A 452 20.71 -0.80 0.66
N GLN A 453 19.47 -1.27 0.54
CA GLN A 453 18.35 -0.54 -0.05
C GLN A 453 17.70 0.39 0.99
N TYR A 454 17.51 -0.11 2.21
CA TYR A 454 16.81 0.62 3.27
C TYR A 454 17.76 1.55 4.03
N ARG A 455 19.07 1.28 3.96
CA ARG A 455 20.10 2.09 4.59
C ARG A 455 21.37 2.06 3.77
N TYR A 456 22.00 3.24 3.63
CA TYR A 456 23.31 3.36 3.00
C TYR A 456 24.34 2.39 3.59
N ARG A 457 25.02 1.67 2.69
CA ARG A 457 26.20 0.85 2.98
C ARG A 457 27.21 1.06 1.86
N ALA A 458 28.50 1.08 2.20
CA ALA A 458 29.57 1.43 1.25
C ALA A 458 29.66 0.55 -0.01
N ARG A 459 29.12 -0.68 0.02
CA ARG A 459 29.05 -1.60 -1.13
C ARG A 459 27.61 -2.01 -1.48
N GLY A 460 26.62 -1.23 -1.00
CA GLY A 460 25.20 -1.51 -1.15
C GLY A 460 24.56 -0.73 -2.30
N GLU A 461 23.24 -0.50 -2.21
CA GLU A 461 22.57 0.42 -3.13
C GLU A 461 23.12 1.83 -2.91
N ARG A 462 23.04 2.63 -3.96
CA ARG A 462 23.33 4.06 -3.87
C ARG A 462 22.24 4.77 -3.10
N HIS A 463 22.64 5.87 -2.48
CA HIS A 463 21.73 6.78 -1.81
C HIS A 463 22.02 8.21 -2.25
N ALA A 464 21.01 9.08 -2.24
CA ALA A 464 21.20 10.50 -2.49
C ALA A 464 22.01 11.16 -1.36
N LEU A 465 21.84 10.67 -0.13
CA LEU A 465 22.51 11.16 1.06
C LEU A 465 23.57 10.16 1.53
N GLU A 466 24.82 10.41 1.16
CA GLU A 466 25.97 9.61 1.58
C GLU A 466 26.86 10.35 2.58
N ALA A 467 27.63 9.60 3.37
CA ALA A 467 28.46 10.13 4.45
C ALA A 467 29.36 11.31 4.00
N ASP A 468 30.07 11.15 2.87
CA ASP A 468 30.98 12.19 2.36
C ASP A 468 30.23 13.46 1.93
N SER A 469 29.08 13.29 1.27
CA SER A 469 28.24 14.41 0.84
C SER A 469 27.67 15.19 2.02
N ILE A 470 27.23 14.49 3.08
CA ILE A 470 26.71 15.08 4.31
C ILE A 470 27.82 15.85 5.01
N HIS A 471 29.01 15.25 5.14
CA HIS A 471 30.14 15.90 5.80
C HIS A 471 30.56 17.19 5.11
N GLN A 472 30.66 17.18 3.77
CA GLN A 472 31.00 18.38 3.00
C GLN A 472 29.96 19.50 3.16
N LEU A 473 28.67 19.15 3.13
CA LEU A 473 27.59 20.12 3.33
C LEU A 473 27.63 20.73 4.75
N GLN A 474 27.79 19.89 5.77
CA GLN A 474 27.92 20.34 7.16
C GLN A 474 29.10 21.30 7.32
N HIS A 475 30.29 20.93 6.81
CA HIS A 475 31.48 21.78 6.88
C HIS A 475 31.28 23.13 6.17
N ALA A 476 30.63 23.14 5.00
CA ALA A 476 30.34 24.37 4.28
C ALA A 476 29.40 25.30 5.06
N CYS A 477 28.36 24.73 5.68
CA CYS A 477 27.41 25.49 6.49
C CYS A 477 28.03 26.02 7.79
N ASP A 478 28.85 25.21 8.48
CA ASP A 478 29.48 25.57 9.75
C ASP A 478 30.53 26.66 9.60
N THR A 479 31.29 26.65 8.49
CA THR A 479 32.33 27.65 8.22
C THR A 479 31.83 28.88 7.45
N GLY A 480 30.64 28.79 6.85
CA GLY A 480 30.11 29.83 5.96
C GLY A 480 30.87 29.96 4.63
N ASP A 481 31.69 28.97 4.25
CA ASP A 481 32.48 29.01 3.02
C ASP A 481 31.70 28.53 1.79
N TYR A 482 31.32 29.49 0.95
CA TYR A 482 30.64 29.21 -0.31
C TYR A 482 31.50 28.39 -1.30
N LYS A 483 32.83 28.47 -1.24
CA LYS A 483 33.70 27.65 -2.11
C LYS A 483 33.58 26.17 -1.75
N THR A 484 33.53 25.86 -0.46
CA THR A 484 33.27 24.49 0.02
C THR A 484 31.87 24.03 -0.39
N TYR A 485 30.84 24.89 -0.28
CA TYR A 485 29.50 24.56 -0.78
C TYR A 485 29.50 24.28 -2.30
N ARG A 486 30.26 25.05 -3.09
CA ARG A 486 30.41 24.82 -4.54
C ARG A 486 30.99 23.45 -4.84
N LYS A 487 32.05 23.04 -4.14
CA LYS A 487 32.64 21.69 -4.26
C LYS A 487 31.60 20.60 -3.97
N TYR A 488 30.83 20.75 -2.90
CA TYR A 488 29.72 19.84 -2.59
C TYR A 488 28.70 19.79 -3.75
N SER A 489 28.25 20.95 -4.25
CA SER A 489 27.25 21.00 -5.33
C SER A 489 27.75 20.43 -6.66
N GLU A 490 29.03 20.62 -6.97
CA GLU A 490 29.70 20.09 -8.16
C GLU A 490 29.85 18.57 -8.03
N PHE A 491 30.28 18.06 -6.88
CA PHE A 491 30.32 16.63 -6.58
C PHE A 491 28.95 15.96 -6.76
N ILE A 492 27.88 16.56 -6.22
CA ILE A 492 26.51 16.04 -6.39
C ILE A 492 26.10 16.08 -7.87
N ARG A 493 26.44 17.14 -8.61
CA ARG A 493 26.12 17.26 -10.04
C ARG A 493 26.85 16.21 -10.89
N GLU A 494 28.15 16.05 -10.71
CA GLU A 494 28.95 15.06 -11.46
C GLU A 494 28.43 13.65 -11.19
N ARG A 495 28.19 13.33 -9.93
CA ARG A 495 27.64 12.05 -9.51
C ARG A 495 26.28 11.75 -10.14
N ARG A 496 25.41 12.76 -10.17
CA ARG A 496 24.10 12.68 -10.81
C ARG A 496 24.18 12.32 -12.30
N LEU A 497 25.19 12.85 -13.01
CA LEU A 497 25.36 12.62 -14.45
C LEU A 497 25.93 11.23 -14.75
N ASP A 498 26.83 10.76 -13.89
CA ASP A 498 27.42 9.43 -14.02
C ASP A 498 26.41 8.33 -13.68
N GLN A 499 25.71 8.45 -12.55
CA GLN A 499 24.83 7.42 -12.00
C GLN A 499 23.51 8.05 -11.51
N PRO A 500 22.52 8.21 -12.42
CA PRO A 500 21.26 8.87 -12.11
C PRO A 500 20.44 8.03 -11.12
N ILE A 501 19.88 8.70 -10.11
CA ILE A 501 19.05 8.04 -9.08
C ILE A 501 17.59 8.52 -9.10
N GLN A 502 17.35 9.70 -9.68
CA GLN A 502 16.04 10.34 -9.80
C GLN A 502 15.74 10.72 -11.26
N LEU A 503 14.47 10.88 -11.62
CA LEU A 503 14.09 11.24 -13.01
C LEU A 503 14.69 12.57 -13.46
N ARG A 504 14.79 13.54 -12.56
CA ARG A 504 15.40 14.85 -12.84
C ARG A 504 16.87 14.73 -13.24
N ASP A 505 17.53 13.61 -12.90
CA ASP A 505 18.94 13.39 -13.16
C ASP A 505 19.20 13.20 -14.65
N LEU A 506 18.21 12.65 -15.37
CA LEU A 506 18.19 12.41 -16.81
C LEU A 506 17.95 13.67 -17.65
N LEU A 507 17.73 14.82 -17.02
CA LEU A 507 17.44 16.08 -17.71
C LEU A 507 18.70 16.93 -17.80
N GLU A 508 19.02 17.46 -18.98
CA GLU A 508 20.15 18.38 -19.16
C GLU A 508 19.66 19.77 -19.58
N VAL A 509 20.32 20.82 -19.05
CA VAL A 509 20.10 22.19 -19.51
C VAL A 509 20.95 22.42 -20.75
N ARG A 510 20.31 22.80 -21.85
CA ARG A 510 20.97 23.12 -23.12
C ARG A 510 21.68 24.46 -23.05
N GLU A 511 22.92 24.43 -22.54
CA GLU A 511 23.76 25.62 -22.33
C GLU A 511 23.99 26.39 -23.65
N GLU A 512 24.03 25.70 -24.79
CA GLU A 512 24.22 26.30 -26.12
C GLU A 512 23.07 27.21 -26.56
N LYS A 513 21.92 27.12 -25.89
CA LYS A 513 20.74 27.95 -26.15
C LYS A 513 20.55 29.08 -25.14
N LEU A 514 21.46 29.21 -24.18
CA LEU A 514 21.41 30.26 -23.18
C LEU A 514 22.09 31.52 -23.71
N ASN A 515 21.47 32.67 -23.42
CA ASN A 515 22.13 33.98 -23.54
C ASN A 515 22.62 34.36 -22.14
N PRO A 516 23.93 34.27 -21.85
CA PRO A 516 24.44 34.54 -20.52
C PRO A 516 24.21 36.00 -20.13
N THR A 517 23.66 36.22 -18.95
CA THR A 517 23.42 37.54 -18.37
C THR A 517 24.41 37.78 -17.22
N PRO A 518 24.94 39.00 -17.03
CA PRO A 518 25.74 39.32 -15.86
C PRO A 518 25.01 38.97 -14.56
N ILE A 519 25.69 38.33 -13.61
CA ILE A 519 25.09 37.92 -12.33
C ILE A 519 24.50 39.10 -11.53
N ALA A 520 25.00 40.32 -11.77
CA ALA A 520 24.50 41.55 -11.15
C ALA A 520 23.08 41.93 -11.61
N GLU A 521 22.63 41.43 -12.76
CA GLU A 521 21.27 41.65 -13.28
C GLU A 521 20.29 40.55 -12.84
N VAL A 522 20.79 39.48 -12.21
CA VAL A 522 19.96 38.39 -11.68
C VAL A 522 19.24 38.85 -10.42
N GLU A 523 18.04 38.33 -10.20
CA GLU A 523 17.25 38.53 -8.98
C GLU A 523 18.11 38.34 -7.72
N SER A 524 17.91 39.22 -6.73
CA SER A 524 18.73 39.22 -5.52
C SER A 524 18.58 37.93 -4.72
N VAL A 525 19.63 37.54 -4.00
CA VAL A 525 19.58 36.37 -3.10
C VAL A 525 18.47 36.50 -2.06
N ASN A 526 18.19 37.72 -1.59
CA ASN A 526 17.13 37.99 -0.63
C ASN A 526 15.74 37.72 -1.22
N ASP A 527 15.53 37.97 -2.51
CA ASP A 527 14.24 37.74 -3.16
C ASP A 527 14.06 36.27 -3.55
N ILE A 528 15.13 35.61 -4.02
CA ILE A 528 15.12 34.17 -4.31
C ILE A 528 14.83 33.36 -3.04
N ARG A 529 15.51 33.66 -1.92
CA ARG A 529 15.36 32.88 -0.66
C ARG A 529 13.97 32.98 -0.05
N LYS A 530 13.19 34.04 -0.31
CA LYS A 530 11.78 34.13 0.13
C LYS A 530 10.89 33.04 -0.47
N ARG A 531 11.32 32.45 -1.59
CA ARG A 531 10.64 31.31 -2.23
C ARG A 531 10.95 29.97 -1.54
N PHE A 532 12.00 29.92 -0.71
CA PHE A 532 12.34 28.73 0.04
C PHE A 532 11.44 28.57 1.27
N LEU A 533 11.24 27.33 1.66
CA LEU A 533 10.41 26.93 2.77
C LEU A 533 11.06 25.74 3.48
N THR A 534 11.09 25.77 4.83
CA THR A 534 11.40 24.55 5.58
C THR A 534 10.12 23.73 5.73
N PRO A 535 10.10 22.46 5.30
CA PRO A 535 8.88 21.65 5.37
C PRO A 535 8.34 21.49 6.79
N GLY A 536 7.06 21.11 6.89
CA GLY A 536 6.39 20.86 8.16
C GLY A 536 6.96 19.62 8.84
N MET A 537 7.79 19.83 9.86
CA MET A 537 8.38 18.76 10.67
C MET A 537 7.95 18.95 12.12
N SER A 538 7.04 18.08 12.58
CA SER A 538 6.34 18.31 13.85
C SER A 538 7.28 18.41 15.05
N MET A 539 6.96 19.31 15.98
CA MET A 539 7.46 19.27 17.35
C MET A 539 7.16 17.91 17.98
N GLY A 540 8.19 17.18 18.42
CA GLY A 540 8.11 15.79 18.89
C GLY A 540 8.73 14.80 17.91
N ALA A 541 8.61 15.01 16.60
CA ALA A 541 9.45 14.32 15.62
C ALA A 541 10.88 14.87 15.71
N LEU A 542 11.01 16.19 15.67
CA LEU A 542 12.24 16.93 15.97
C LEU A 542 12.28 17.38 17.44
N SER A 543 13.48 17.70 17.92
CA SER A 543 13.64 18.34 19.22
C SER A 543 13.15 19.80 19.21
N PRO A 544 12.81 20.39 20.37
CA PRO A 544 12.44 21.80 20.47
C PRO A 544 13.48 22.76 19.91
N GLU A 545 14.76 22.43 20.07
CA GLU A 545 15.91 23.21 19.60
C GLU A 545 16.00 23.17 18.07
N ALA A 546 15.94 21.98 17.47
CA ALA A 546 15.98 21.84 16.01
C ALA A 546 14.80 22.56 15.35
N HIS A 547 13.59 22.40 15.88
CA HIS A 547 12.41 23.08 15.36
C HIS A 547 12.48 24.60 15.55
N GLY A 548 12.96 25.07 16.71
CA GLY A 548 13.14 26.50 16.96
C GLY A 548 14.19 27.13 16.05
N ALA A 549 15.31 26.45 15.84
CA ALA A 549 16.39 26.90 14.96
C ALA A 549 15.91 27.10 13.51
N LEU A 550 15.10 26.18 12.98
CA LEU A 550 14.50 26.30 11.65
C LEU A 550 13.60 27.53 11.54
N ASN A 551 12.74 27.76 12.52
CA ASN A 551 11.83 28.91 12.54
C ASN A 551 12.61 30.23 12.54
N ILE A 552 13.57 30.35 13.46
CA ILE A 552 14.41 31.55 13.58
C ILE A 552 15.19 31.80 12.28
N ALA A 553 15.78 30.76 11.69
CA ALA A 553 16.54 30.88 10.45
C ALA A 553 15.67 31.41 9.30
N MET A 554 14.47 30.87 9.12
CA MET A 554 13.57 31.29 8.03
C MET A 554 13.02 32.70 8.25
N ASN A 555 12.65 33.04 9.48
CA ASN A 555 12.17 34.38 9.80
C ASN A 555 13.26 35.44 9.61
N ARG A 556 14.53 35.15 9.97
CA ARG A 556 15.67 36.05 9.75
C ARG A 556 15.89 36.39 8.28
N ILE A 557 15.62 35.47 7.36
CA ILE A 557 15.79 35.69 5.92
C ILE A 557 14.48 36.10 5.22
N GLY A 558 13.40 36.33 5.97
CA GLY A 558 12.09 36.71 5.43
C GLY A 558 11.38 35.59 4.66
N ALA A 559 11.81 34.34 4.83
CA ALA A 559 11.20 33.16 4.23
C ALA A 559 10.17 32.55 5.19
N ARG A 560 9.76 31.29 4.96
CA ARG A 560 8.70 30.63 5.72
C ARG A 560 9.15 29.28 6.28
N SER A 561 8.82 29.02 7.54
CA SER A 561 8.85 27.68 8.11
C SER A 561 7.44 27.19 8.41
N VAL A 562 7.27 25.87 8.38
CA VAL A 562 5.99 25.20 8.65
C VAL A 562 6.09 24.46 9.99
N SER A 563 5.10 24.69 10.87
CA SER A 563 5.04 24.08 12.22
C SER A 563 4.95 22.55 12.24
N GLY A 564 4.44 21.94 11.16
CA GLY A 564 4.13 20.51 11.12
C GLY A 564 2.92 20.12 12.01
N GLU A 565 2.67 18.82 12.13
CA GLU A 565 1.45 18.26 12.72
C GLU A 565 1.36 18.34 14.25
N GLY A 566 2.32 18.99 14.92
CA GLY A 566 2.58 18.80 16.34
C GLY A 566 1.96 19.84 17.27
N GLY A 567 1.27 20.84 16.72
CA GLY A 567 1.00 22.09 17.42
C GLY A 567 2.27 22.94 17.58
N GLU A 568 2.11 24.11 18.19
CA GLU A 568 3.22 25.02 18.48
C GLU A 568 3.03 25.67 19.85
N ASP A 569 4.14 25.93 20.55
CA ASP A 569 4.08 26.55 21.87
C ASP A 569 3.71 28.04 21.75
N PRO A 570 2.63 28.51 22.42
CA PRO A 570 2.26 29.93 22.38
C PRO A 570 3.34 30.90 22.90
N GLU A 571 4.29 30.43 23.69
CA GLU A 571 5.45 31.26 24.09
C GLU A 571 6.26 31.73 22.87
N ARG A 572 6.21 31.00 21.75
CA ARG A 572 6.93 31.35 20.51
C ARG A 572 6.24 32.44 19.69
N TYR A 573 4.99 32.81 20.00
CA TYR A 573 4.26 33.85 19.26
C TYR A 573 4.78 35.26 19.52
N LYS A 574 5.74 35.40 20.44
CA LYS A 574 6.44 36.65 20.71
C LYS A 574 7.92 36.49 20.33
N PRO A 575 8.52 37.52 19.74
CA PRO A 575 9.96 37.54 19.53
C PRO A 575 10.71 37.37 20.86
N LEU A 576 11.84 36.68 20.79
CA LEU A 576 12.78 36.52 21.89
C LEU A 576 13.44 37.88 22.22
N PRO A 577 14.03 38.05 23.42
CA PRO A 577 14.67 39.30 23.82
C PRO A 577 15.79 39.78 22.88
N ASN A 578 16.40 38.88 22.11
CA ASN A 578 17.43 39.19 21.11
C ASN A 578 16.87 39.58 19.73
N GLY A 579 15.54 39.65 19.59
CA GLY A 579 14.84 39.96 18.33
C GLY A 579 14.56 38.77 17.43
N ASP A 580 15.00 37.56 17.79
CA ASP A 580 14.69 36.35 17.02
C ASP A 580 13.22 35.97 17.13
N ASP A 581 12.64 35.54 16.02
CA ASP A 581 11.25 35.07 15.96
C ASP A 581 11.23 33.54 15.80
N ALA A 582 10.78 32.83 16.84
CA ALA A 582 10.65 31.38 16.85
C ALA A 582 9.27 30.90 16.38
N ASN A 583 8.36 31.79 16.00
CA ASN A 583 7.04 31.46 15.48
C ASN A 583 7.13 30.91 14.05
N SER A 584 6.50 29.78 13.74
CA SER A 584 6.41 29.32 12.36
C SER A 584 5.43 30.19 11.56
N ALA A 585 5.87 30.69 10.40
CA ALA A 585 5.01 31.54 9.55
C ALA A 585 3.84 30.77 8.91
N VAL A 586 3.95 29.45 8.76
CA VAL A 586 2.92 28.56 8.23
C VAL A 586 2.48 27.56 9.30
N LYS A 587 1.17 27.43 9.50
CA LYS A 587 0.57 26.55 10.51
C LYS A 587 -0.14 25.39 9.81
N GLN A 588 0.16 24.17 10.23
CA GLN A 588 -0.33 22.97 9.56
C GLN A 588 -1.56 22.41 10.29
N ILE A 589 -2.60 22.08 9.53
CA ILE A 589 -3.78 21.36 9.99
C ILE A 589 -3.70 19.95 9.39
N ALA A 590 -3.48 18.95 10.23
CA ALA A 590 -3.47 17.54 9.85
C ALA A 590 -4.59 16.76 10.57
N SER A 591 -4.83 15.51 10.15
CA SER A 591 -5.96 14.68 10.59
C SER A 591 -6.17 14.60 12.10
N GLY A 592 -5.09 14.51 12.89
CA GLY A 592 -5.16 14.45 14.36
C GLY A 592 -5.53 15.76 15.06
N ARG A 593 -5.50 16.90 14.34
CA ARG A 593 -5.77 18.26 14.87
C ARG A 593 -4.98 18.62 16.14
N PHE A 594 -3.80 18.03 16.32
CA PHE A 594 -2.98 18.29 17.50
C PHE A 594 -2.57 19.77 17.58
N GLY A 595 -2.85 20.39 18.72
CA GLY A 595 -2.51 21.79 18.98
C GLY A 595 -3.22 22.81 18.09
N VAL A 596 -4.25 22.40 17.33
CA VAL A 596 -5.04 23.32 16.50
C VAL A 596 -6.04 24.07 17.38
N THR A 597 -5.69 25.31 17.71
CA THR A 597 -6.53 26.22 18.52
C THR A 597 -6.87 27.49 17.73
N ALA A 598 -7.86 28.25 18.20
CA ALA A 598 -8.20 29.54 17.59
C ALA A 598 -6.99 30.49 17.57
N GLU A 599 -6.20 30.53 18.65
CA GLU A 599 -4.98 31.34 18.70
C GLU A 599 -3.92 30.83 17.71
N TYR A 600 -3.65 29.51 17.68
CA TYR A 600 -2.70 28.89 16.74
C TYR A 600 -3.00 29.25 15.28
N LEU A 601 -4.28 29.20 14.88
CA LEU A 601 -4.74 29.54 13.53
C LEU A 601 -4.62 31.04 13.20
N ASN A 602 -4.59 31.91 14.22
CA ASN A 602 -4.39 33.34 14.05
C ASN A 602 -2.92 33.78 14.13
N GLN A 603 -2.00 32.87 14.47
CA GLN A 603 -0.57 33.15 14.68
C GLN A 603 0.28 32.73 13.47
N CYS A 604 -0.22 32.98 12.26
CA CYS A 604 0.47 32.66 11.01
C CYS A 604 0.05 33.54 9.84
N ARG A 605 0.78 33.39 8.74
CA ARG A 605 0.51 34.06 7.45
C ARG A 605 -0.14 33.12 6.44
N GLU A 606 -0.10 31.81 6.70
CA GLU A 606 -0.59 30.77 5.80
C GLU A 606 -0.98 29.53 6.62
N ILE A 607 -2.06 28.88 6.20
CA ILE A 607 -2.55 27.63 6.77
C ILE A 607 -2.36 26.53 5.74
N GLU A 608 -1.63 25.47 6.12
CA GLU A 608 -1.43 24.29 5.28
C GLU A 608 -2.37 23.17 5.72
N ILE A 609 -3.31 22.78 4.86
CA ILE A 609 -4.14 21.58 5.08
C ILE A 609 -3.35 20.38 4.58
N LYS A 610 -2.79 19.60 5.52
CA LYS A 610 -1.95 18.46 5.19
C LYS A 610 -2.78 17.21 4.93
N VAL A 611 -3.15 17.00 3.67
CA VAL A 611 -3.90 15.81 3.23
C VAL A 611 -3.04 14.54 3.28
N ALA A 612 -1.76 14.63 2.88
CA ALA A 612 -0.85 13.48 2.83
C ALA A 612 0.63 13.91 2.90
N GLN A 613 1.54 12.94 2.99
CA GLN A 613 2.99 13.15 2.84
C GLN A 613 3.62 12.04 2.00
N GLY A 614 4.69 12.34 1.27
CA GLY A 614 5.34 11.41 0.34
C GLY A 614 5.88 10.13 0.99
N ALA A 615 6.34 10.19 2.25
CA ALA A 615 6.90 9.01 2.93
C ALA A 615 5.86 7.94 3.33
N LYS A 616 4.59 8.35 3.48
CA LYS A 616 3.49 7.45 3.86
C LYS A 616 2.14 7.99 3.39
N PRO A 617 1.89 7.98 2.08
CA PRO A 617 0.63 8.48 1.55
C PRO A 617 -0.54 7.57 1.95
N GLY A 618 -1.72 8.16 2.18
CA GLY A 618 -2.92 7.44 2.61
C GLY A 618 -2.89 6.96 4.06
N GLU A 619 -1.94 7.44 4.88
CA GLU A 619 -1.77 7.08 6.29
C GLU A 619 -1.61 8.33 7.18
N GLY A 620 -1.83 8.16 8.50
CA GLY A 620 -1.68 9.23 9.48
C GLY A 620 -0.25 9.45 10.00
N GLY A 621 -0.02 10.61 10.62
CA GLY A 621 1.15 10.90 11.43
C GLY A 621 1.37 9.86 12.53
N GLN A 622 2.62 9.58 12.89
CA GLN A 622 2.96 8.62 13.95
C GLN A 622 4.03 9.25 14.84
N LEU A 623 3.80 9.21 16.16
CA LEU A 623 4.77 9.61 17.16
C LEU A 623 4.83 8.52 18.24
N PRO A 624 5.97 7.80 18.37
CA PRO A 624 6.15 6.78 19.40
C PRO A 624 5.90 7.33 20.80
N GLY A 625 5.28 6.52 21.66
CA GLY A 625 4.85 6.95 23.00
C GLY A 625 5.97 7.52 23.87
N PHE A 626 7.18 6.93 23.80
CA PHE A 626 8.35 7.42 24.54
C PHE A 626 8.84 8.81 24.11
N LYS A 627 8.39 9.33 22.95
CA LYS A 627 8.65 10.73 22.51
C LYS A 627 7.54 11.69 22.91
N VAL A 628 6.43 11.18 23.44
CA VAL A 628 5.30 11.99 23.93
C VAL A 628 5.63 12.42 25.37
N THR A 629 6.60 13.32 25.48
CA THR A 629 6.99 13.95 26.75
C THR A 629 5.85 14.80 27.31
N GLU A 630 5.97 15.25 28.55
CA GLU A 630 4.96 16.15 29.15
C GLU A 630 4.76 17.44 28.35
N LEU A 631 5.85 18.00 27.80
CA LEU A 631 5.79 19.16 26.90
C LEU A 631 4.95 18.84 25.66
N ILE A 632 5.25 17.73 24.98
CA ILE A 632 4.52 17.32 23.77
C ILE A 632 3.06 17.01 24.09
N ALA A 633 2.80 16.28 25.18
CA ALA A 633 1.46 15.96 25.64
C ALA A 633 0.64 17.22 25.92
N ARG A 634 1.23 18.22 26.60
CA ARG A 634 0.61 19.53 26.85
C ARG A 634 0.24 20.24 25.54
N LEU A 635 1.19 20.34 24.61
CA LEU A 635 0.99 21.02 23.31
C LEU A 635 -0.10 20.34 22.46
N ARG A 636 -0.19 19.02 22.55
CA ARG A 636 -1.12 18.22 21.74
C ARG A 636 -2.44 17.91 22.45
N HIS A 637 -2.62 18.35 23.69
CA HIS A 637 -3.73 17.95 24.57
C HIS A 637 -3.88 16.42 24.67
N ALA A 638 -2.75 15.73 24.76
CA ALA A 638 -2.64 14.28 24.78
C ALA A 638 -2.15 13.76 26.15
N THR A 639 -2.07 12.44 26.29
CA THR A 639 -1.56 11.78 27.50
C THR A 639 -0.05 11.53 27.38
N PRO A 640 0.79 11.92 28.38
CA PRO A 640 2.22 11.62 28.38
C PRO A 640 2.51 10.12 28.24
N GLY A 641 3.53 9.77 27.47
CA GLY A 641 3.96 8.38 27.24
C GLY A 641 3.08 7.55 26.29
N VAL A 642 1.91 8.05 25.89
CA VAL A 642 0.98 7.32 25.02
C VAL A 642 1.29 7.60 23.55
N MET A 643 1.40 6.54 22.74
CA MET A 643 1.67 6.66 21.31
C MET A 643 0.56 7.43 20.59
N LEU A 644 0.95 8.36 19.71
CA LEU A 644 0.02 9.13 18.88
C LEU A 644 0.08 8.64 17.45
N ILE A 645 -0.96 7.93 17.03
CA ILE A 645 -1.20 7.56 15.63
C ILE A 645 -2.39 8.41 15.17
N SER A 646 -2.17 9.39 14.31
CA SER A 646 -3.27 10.19 13.76
C SER A 646 -4.19 9.30 12.89
N PRO A 647 -5.49 9.60 12.79
CA PRO A 647 -6.34 8.96 11.78
C PRO A 647 -5.74 9.16 10.38
N PRO A 648 -5.87 8.21 9.44
CA PRO A 648 -5.48 8.45 8.06
C PRO A 648 -6.27 9.59 7.39
N PRO A 649 -7.61 9.66 7.49
CA PRO A 649 -8.36 10.74 6.88
C PRO A 649 -8.50 11.96 7.80
N HIS A 650 -8.78 13.10 7.18
CA HIS A 650 -9.44 14.21 7.86
C HIS A 650 -10.93 13.86 7.99
N HIS A 651 -11.46 13.70 9.21
CA HIS A 651 -12.86 13.35 9.44
C HIS A 651 -13.87 14.45 9.03
N ASP A 652 -13.37 15.60 8.61
CA ASP A 652 -14.10 16.74 8.04
C ASP A 652 -13.84 16.94 6.53
N ILE A 653 -13.10 16.04 5.88
CA ILE A 653 -12.84 16.08 4.42
C ILE A 653 -13.06 14.67 3.83
N TYR A 654 -14.31 14.42 3.40
CA TYR A 654 -14.74 13.15 2.81
C TYR A 654 -15.14 13.22 1.33
N SER A 655 -15.05 14.41 0.72
CA SER A 655 -15.27 14.65 -0.72
C SER A 655 -14.73 16.00 -1.15
#